data_AF-A0A7D8UAD9-F1
#
_entry.id   AF-A0A7D8UAD9-F1
#
_cell.length_a   1.000
_cell.length_b   1.000
_cell.length_c   1.000
_cell.angle_alpha   90.00
_cell.angle_beta   90.00
_cell.angle_gamma   90.00
#
_symmetry.space_group_name_H-M   'P 1'
#
loop_
_entity.id
_entity.type
_entity.pdbx_description
1 polymer ?
#
loop_
_entity_poly.entity_id
_entity_poly.type
_entity_poly.pdbx_seq_one_letter_code
_entity_poly.pdbx_strand_id
1 'polypeptide(L)'
;METGVELTRKVFLVQTMAIKTVFRLCVALLLVGMAVLLNCRSGFAADDTFAEGIQPLLEKRCVDCHDAGEARGGVDFSGITSHAAAISRYDLWKRVVTQVRAAQMPPDDPLNQAERQQLLGWIETSFDTSDNPDPGPALTRQLTRSEYGQTIRDLLRIGYDPAGEAGIPEEQVVEGFPNRAGGLVLEASLMEKYFTAADLALEKLFTDPGAANARRSLFVAAPSESVTAPEAAREVLRAFLRRAFRRPVAEEEVKRYAAVAEGALRHDDDFDLAIRKAMKPVLVSPHFLLRVESVASDSEKVARINDHELAVRLSYFLWGTMPDEELFSAADGGELSRPEALERQVRRMLVHDKASSLTSNFLAHWLQLPHLRKALPTQNHFPTYTRGLRDAMERETRLFCDHLRQEDGSVLAFLDADYTFVNAELARHYGLPEPSMNPGEFVKVALRAEDHRGGLLAMASILTMTSHTDRTKPTARGKWMLEVLLGSPPPPPPPDAGNLAPPDKDQPEPASFREQLGQHASDSRCVSCHQRIDPLGFALENFDAIGRWREGSELDPIDNTGTLPGVGEFRGLEGLRGVLSGKQPEFVENLAAQTLSYALGRDVSYYDEPSLKAITAALQQNNFRFSTLILEVVKSYPFQHRKVE
;
A
#
# COMPACT_ATOMS: atom_id res chain seq x y z
N MET A 1 -51.19 -3.00 80.47
CA MET A 1 -49.73 -3.14 80.30
C MET A 1 -49.38 -4.18 79.22
N GLU A 2 -50.20 -4.33 78.17
CA GLU A 2 -50.01 -5.39 77.15
C GLU A 2 -49.95 -4.86 75.70
N THR A 3 -50.16 -3.56 75.47
CA THR A 3 -50.13 -2.98 74.10
C THR A 3 -48.74 -2.47 73.68
N GLY A 4 -47.77 -2.43 74.61
CA GLY A 4 -46.41 -1.95 74.33
C GLY A 4 -45.45 -3.02 73.82
N VAL A 5 -45.65 -4.30 74.19
CA VAL A 5 -44.70 -5.39 73.90
C VAL A 5 -44.86 -5.94 72.48
N GLU A 6 -46.06 -5.86 71.91
CA GLU A 6 -46.33 -6.37 70.56
C GLU A 6 -45.78 -5.44 69.46
N LEU A 7 -45.73 -4.12 69.73
CA LEU A 7 -45.19 -3.13 68.80
C LEU A 7 -43.66 -3.24 68.69
N THR A 8 -42.95 -3.44 69.81
CA THR A 8 -41.49 -3.63 69.81
C THR A 8 -41.08 -4.92 69.10
N ARG A 9 -41.88 -5.99 69.21
CA ARG A 9 -41.58 -7.27 68.55
C ARG A 9 -41.74 -7.18 67.02
N LYS A 10 -42.74 -6.43 66.52
CA LYS A 10 -42.93 -6.19 65.09
C LYS A 10 -41.84 -5.29 64.51
N VAL A 11 -41.42 -4.24 65.22
CA VAL A 11 -40.31 -3.38 64.79
C VAL A 11 -38.99 -4.14 64.72
N PHE A 12 -38.72 -5.02 65.70
CA PHE A 12 -37.50 -5.83 65.72
C PHE A 12 -37.47 -6.89 64.60
N LEU A 13 -38.62 -7.48 64.25
CA LEU A 13 -38.74 -8.44 63.15
C LEU A 13 -38.53 -7.77 61.78
N VAL A 14 -39.08 -6.57 61.59
CA VAL A 14 -38.92 -5.80 60.35
C VAL A 14 -37.48 -5.27 60.20
N GLN A 15 -36.85 -4.81 61.28
CA GLN A 15 -35.43 -4.41 61.26
C GLN A 15 -34.50 -5.59 60.97
N THR A 16 -34.75 -6.77 61.55
CA THR A 16 -33.90 -7.95 61.29
C THR A 16 -34.10 -8.52 59.88
N MET A 17 -35.30 -8.44 59.30
CA MET A 17 -35.52 -8.75 57.88
C MET A 17 -34.85 -7.74 56.96
N ALA A 18 -34.95 -6.44 57.24
CA ALA A 18 -34.30 -5.40 56.44
C ALA A 18 -32.76 -5.54 56.46
N ILE A 19 -32.17 -5.81 57.62
CA ILE A 19 -30.72 -6.02 57.75
C ILE A 19 -30.26 -7.28 57.00
N LYS A 20 -31.04 -8.37 57.03
CA LYS A 20 -30.73 -9.59 56.26
C LYS A 20 -30.84 -9.37 54.75
N THR A 21 -31.80 -8.57 54.29
CA THR A 21 -31.98 -8.23 52.87
C THR A 21 -30.86 -7.31 52.38
N VAL A 22 -30.49 -6.29 53.18
CA VAL A 22 -29.36 -5.40 52.87
C VAL A 22 -28.03 -6.16 52.89
N PHE A 23 -27.83 -7.08 53.85
CA PHE A 23 -26.63 -7.90 53.89
C PHE A 23 -26.53 -8.86 52.68
N ARG A 24 -27.65 -9.47 52.26
CA ARG A 24 -27.70 -10.27 51.03
C ARG A 24 -27.46 -9.43 49.77
N LEU A 25 -27.96 -8.20 49.72
CA LEU A 25 -27.69 -7.27 48.61
C LEU A 25 -26.22 -6.84 48.57
N CYS A 26 -25.61 -6.55 49.73
CA CYS A 26 -24.20 -6.19 49.81
C CYS A 26 -23.28 -7.37 49.47
N VAL A 27 -23.62 -8.59 49.87
CA VAL A 27 -22.87 -9.80 49.48
C VAL A 27 -23.04 -10.09 47.98
N ALA A 28 -24.24 -9.89 47.41
CA ALA A 28 -24.46 -10.01 45.97
C ALA A 28 -23.69 -8.92 45.18
N LEU A 29 -23.66 -7.68 45.67
CA LEU A 29 -22.90 -6.57 45.07
C LEU A 29 -21.38 -6.77 45.21
N LEU A 30 -20.91 -7.38 46.30
CA LEU A 30 -19.51 -7.81 46.47
C LEU A 30 -19.14 -8.97 45.54
N LEU A 31 -20.04 -9.93 45.32
CA LEU A 31 -19.83 -11.02 44.36
C LEU A 31 -19.88 -10.52 42.91
N VAL A 32 -20.73 -9.55 42.58
CA VAL A 32 -20.75 -8.88 41.27
C VAL A 32 -19.52 -7.99 41.10
N GLY A 33 -19.08 -7.27 42.14
CA GLY A 33 -17.83 -6.50 42.13
C GLY A 33 -16.58 -7.36 41.99
N MET A 34 -16.58 -8.57 42.57
CA MET A 34 -15.51 -9.55 42.40
C MET A 34 -15.53 -10.16 40.99
N ALA A 35 -16.71 -10.36 40.39
CA ALA A 35 -16.84 -10.75 38.99
C ALA A 35 -16.35 -9.65 38.02
N VAL A 36 -16.49 -8.37 38.38
CA VAL A 36 -15.94 -7.23 37.60
C VAL A 36 -14.42 -7.10 37.76
N LEU A 37 -13.86 -7.44 38.92
CA LEU A 37 -12.40 -7.53 39.11
C LEU A 37 -11.77 -8.76 38.43
N LEU A 38 -12.57 -9.78 38.12
CA LEU A 38 -12.18 -10.94 37.32
C LEU A 38 -12.05 -10.62 35.81
N ASN A 39 -12.40 -9.41 35.36
CA ASN A 39 -12.20 -8.96 33.98
C ASN A 39 -10.79 -8.42 33.68
N CYS A 40 -9.84 -8.55 34.62
CA CYS A 40 -8.41 -8.45 34.32
C CYS A 40 -7.82 -9.75 33.71
N ARG A 41 -8.67 -10.69 33.27
CA ARG A 41 -8.31 -12.02 32.75
C ARG A 41 -8.00 -12.12 31.25
N SER A 42 -7.97 -11.01 30.51
CA SER A 42 -7.77 -11.07 29.05
C SER A 42 -6.48 -11.79 28.64
N GLY A 43 -5.40 -11.65 29.40
CA GLY A 43 -4.14 -12.37 29.12
C GLY A 43 -4.17 -13.87 29.44
N PHE A 44 -4.80 -14.28 30.53
CA PHE A 44 -4.88 -15.70 30.93
C PHE A 44 -5.85 -16.49 30.06
N ALA A 45 -7.00 -15.91 29.69
CA ALA A 45 -7.99 -16.60 28.85
C ALA A 45 -7.48 -16.86 27.42
N ALA A 46 -6.64 -15.97 26.87
CA ALA A 46 -6.08 -16.13 25.53
C ALA A 46 -5.00 -17.22 25.46
N ASP A 47 -4.11 -17.30 26.47
CA ASP A 47 -3.16 -18.39 26.59
C ASP A 47 -3.86 -19.73 26.85
N ASP A 48 -4.89 -19.76 27.71
CA ASP A 48 -5.68 -20.98 27.97
C ASP A 48 -6.40 -21.48 26.71
N THR A 49 -7.02 -20.58 25.93
CA THR A 49 -7.68 -20.96 24.66
C THR A 49 -6.72 -21.48 23.60
N PHE A 50 -5.50 -20.92 23.52
CA PHE A 50 -4.48 -21.44 22.61
C PHE A 50 -3.98 -22.81 23.05
N ALA A 51 -3.58 -22.95 24.32
CA ALA A 51 -2.99 -24.19 24.85
C ALA A 51 -3.98 -25.36 24.88
N GLU A 52 -5.24 -25.13 25.24
CA GLU A 52 -6.24 -26.20 25.37
C GLU A 52 -6.93 -26.54 24.04
N GLY A 53 -7.02 -25.57 23.12
CA GLY A 53 -7.79 -25.72 21.88
C GLY A 53 -6.94 -25.82 20.62
N ILE A 54 -6.06 -24.84 20.41
CA ILE A 54 -5.41 -24.61 19.10
C ILE A 54 -4.11 -25.39 18.98
N GLN A 55 -3.28 -25.38 20.02
CA GLN A 55 -2.01 -26.11 20.01
C GLN A 55 -2.21 -27.61 19.71
N PRO A 56 -3.16 -28.34 20.36
CA PRO A 56 -3.40 -29.75 20.03
C PRO A 56 -3.92 -29.95 18.59
N LEU A 57 -4.68 -28.98 18.06
CA LEU A 57 -5.15 -29.02 16.68
C LEU A 57 -3.99 -28.87 15.68
N LEU A 58 -3.07 -27.95 15.93
CA LEU A 58 -1.87 -27.78 15.11
C LEU A 58 -0.98 -29.02 15.17
N GLU A 59 -0.74 -29.57 16.36
CA GLU A 59 0.04 -30.79 16.55
C GLU A 59 -0.57 -31.96 15.78
N LYS A 60 -1.90 -32.12 15.84
CA LYS A 60 -2.61 -33.23 15.20
C LYS A 60 -2.73 -33.10 13.68
N ARG A 61 -2.86 -31.87 13.14
CA ARG A 61 -3.27 -31.66 11.74
C ARG A 61 -2.20 -30.97 10.89
N CYS A 62 -1.26 -30.26 11.50
CA CYS A 62 -0.35 -29.37 10.78
C CYS A 62 1.12 -29.78 10.97
N VAL A 63 1.54 -30.12 12.19
CA VAL A 63 2.96 -30.31 12.53
C VAL A 63 3.59 -31.46 11.76
N ASP A 64 2.86 -32.54 11.45
CA ASP A 64 3.38 -33.68 10.67
C ASP A 64 4.00 -33.28 9.31
N CYS A 65 3.56 -32.17 8.71
CA CYS A 65 4.11 -31.63 7.46
C CYS A 65 4.84 -30.29 7.62
N HIS A 66 4.63 -29.62 8.75
CA HIS A 66 5.04 -28.23 9.00
C HIS A 66 5.78 -28.12 10.34
N ASP A 67 6.81 -28.94 10.52
CA ASP A 67 7.76 -28.86 11.61
C ASP A 67 9.10 -28.26 11.13
N ALA A 68 10.09 -28.20 12.03
CA ALA A 68 11.42 -27.71 11.72
C ALA A 68 12.22 -28.62 10.75
N GLY A 69 11.79 -29.88 10.55
CA GLY A 69 12.48 -30.86 9.71
C GLY A 69 12.00 -30.85 8.26
N GLU A 70 10.69 -31.05 8.05
CA GLU A 70 10.05 -31.07 6.73
C GLU A 70 9.81 -29.66 6.20
N ALA A 71 9.36 -28.74 7.06
CA ALA A 71 9.08 -27.34 6.77
C ALA A 71 8.37 -27.11 5.42
N ARG A 72 7.38 -27.95 5.04
CA ARG A 72 6.78 -27.90 3.70
C ARG A 72 6.20 -26.52 3.41
N GLY A 73 6.51 -25.98 2.24
CA GLY A 73 6.11 -24.61 1.87
C GLY A 73 6.75 -23.51 2.74
N GLY A 74 7.86 -23.80 3.42
CA GLY A 74 8.57 -22.88 4.29
C GLY A 74 7.79 -22.51 5.55
N VAL A 75 6.99 -23.43 6.09
CA VAL A 75 6.15 -23.23 7.29
C VAL A 75 6.59 -24.17 8.39
N ASP A 76 6.75 -23.62 9.59
CA ASP A 76 7.06 -24.36 10.82
C ASP A 76 6.18 -23.87 11.97
N PHE A 77 5.36 -24.78 12.51
CA PHE A 77 4.51 -24.55 13.69
C PHE A 77 5.14 -25.05 14.99
N SER A 78 6.22 -25.83 14.94
CA SER A 78 6.80 -26.46 16.14
C SER A 78 7.34 -25.46 17.16
N GLY A 79 7.74 -24.26 16.69
CA GLY A 79 8.16 -23.14 17.54
C GLY A 79 7.02 -22.32 18.16
N ILE A 80 5.74 -22.65 17.90
CA ILE A 80 4.58 -21.91 18.41
C ILE A 80 3.99 -22.63 19.62
N THR A 81 4.55 -22.34 20.79
CA THR A 81 4.19 -23.01 22.06
C THR A 81 3.36 -22.15 23.01
N SER A 82 3.01 -20.93 22.60
CA SER A 82 2.17 -20.01 23.38
C SER A 82 1.41 -19.05 22.47
N HIS A 83 0.37 -18.40 23.00
CA HIS A 83 -0.38 -17.39 22.27
C HIS A 83 0.51 -16.20 21.86
N ALA A 84 1.41 -15.76 22.75
CA ALA A 84 2.37 -14.71 22.45
C ALA A 84 3.33 -15.08 21.29
N ALA A 85 3.83 -16.33 21.26
CA ALA A 85 4.62 -16.83 20.15
C ALA A 85 3.80 -16.86 18.85
N ALA A 86 2.52 -17.21 18.93
CA ALA A 86 1.63 -17.23 17.78
C ALA A 86 1.39 -15.83 17.21
N ILE A 87 1.06 -14.83 18.06
CA ILE A 87 0.79 -13.46 17.62
C ILE A 87 2.03 -12.83 16.94
N SER A 88 3.24 -13.15 17.41
CA SER A 88 4.48 -12.67 16.78
C SER A 88 4.69 -13.14 15.34
N ARG A 89 3.93 -14.14 14.87
CA ARG A 89 4.03 -14.71 13.52
C ARG A 89 2.82 -14.36 12.65
N TYR A 90 2.38 -13.10 12.68
CA TYR A 90 1.20 -12.64 11.94
C TYR A 90 1.16 -13.08 10.46
N ASP A 91 2.26 -12.90 9.72
CA ASP A 91 2.32 -13.24 8.29
C ASP A 91 2.12 -14.74 8.02
N LEU A 92 2.55 -15.58 8.97
CA LEU A 92 2.28 -17.01 8.92
C LEU A 92 0.78 -17.27 9.01
N TRP A 93 0.11 -16.64 9.96
CA TRP A 93 -1.32 -16.84 10.18
C TRP A 93 -2.19 -16.29 9.05
N LYS A 94 -1.81 -15.19 8.40
CA LYS A 94 -2.45 -14.74 7.14
C LYS A 94 -2.44 -15.82 6.05
N ARG A 95 -1.29 -16.48 5.88
CA ARG A 95 -1.16 -17.60 4.94
C ARG A 95 -2.04 -18.78 5.37
N VAL A 96 -2.05 -19.12 6.66
CA VAL A 96 -2.89 -20.19 7.21
C VAL A 96 -4.36 -19.92 6.94
N VAL A 97 -4.88 -18.72 7.25
CA VAL A 97 -6.27 -18.34 6.97
C VAL A 97 -6.62 -18.55 5.51
N THR A 98 -5.74 -18.11 4.60
CA THR A 98 -5.94 -18.25 3.15
C THR A 98 -6.08 -19.72 2.74
N GLN A 99 -5.16 -20.59 3.20
CA GLN A 99 -5.16 -22.00 2.84
C GLN A 99 -6.31 -22.79 3.48
N VAL A 100 -6.63 -22.48 4.74
CA VAL A 100 -7.69 -23.14 5.52
C VAL A 100 -9.08 -22.75 5.03
N ARG A 101 -9.32 -21.46 4.71
CA ARG A 101 -10.59 -21.01 4.10
C ARG A 101 -10.83 -21.68 2.75
N ALA A 102 -9.78 -21.85 1.96
CA ALA A 102 -9.83 -22.54 0.68
C ALA A 102 -9.95 -24.08 0.81
N ALA A 103 -9.99 -24.63 2.03
CA ALA A 103 -10.02 -26.08 2.31
C ALA A 103 -8.86 -26.85 1.68
N GLN A 104 -7.69 -26.22 1.53
CA GLN A 104 -6.52 -26.81 0.87
C GLN A 104 -5.50 -27.41 1.84
N MET A 105 -5.55 -26.98 3.10
CA MET A 105 -4.70 -27.50 4.15
C MET A 105 -5.55 -28.03 5.31
N PRO A 106 -5.25 -29.24 5.82
CA PRO A 106 -4.30 -30.22 5.27
C PRO A 106 -4.84 -30.89 3.99
N PRO A 107 -3.97 -31.33 3.05
CA PRO A 107 -4.39 -31.92 1.78
C PRO A 107 -4.92 -33.36 1.92
N ASP A 108 -4.25 -34.19 2.71
CA ASP A 108 -4.58 -35.62 2.84
C ASP A 108 -5.61 -35.90 3.95
N ASP A 109 -5.75 -34.97 4.91
CA ASP A 109 -6.63 -35.08 6.06
C ASP A 109 -7.32 -33.74 6.35
N PRO A 110 -8.33 -33.37 5.53
CA PRO A 110 -8.94 -32.05 5.59
C PRO A 110 -9.61 -31.77 6.94
N LEU A 111 -9.47 -30.53 7.43
CA LEU A 111 -10.17 -30.08 8.64
C LEU A 111 -11.67 -30.21 8.46
N ASN A 112 -12.33 -30.77 9.48
CA ASN A 112 -13.79 -30.74 9.54
C ASN A 112 -14.30 -29.31 9.81
N GLN A 113 -15.61 -29.10 9.66
CA GLN A 113 -16.20 -27.76 9.79
C GLN A 113 -15.97 -27.14 11.17
N ALA A 114 -16.05 -27.92 12.26
CA ALA A 114 -15.86 -27.42 13.61
C ALA A 114 -14.39 -27.06 13.89
N GLU A 115 -13.44 -27.92 13.49
CA GLU A 115 -11.99 -27.65 13.58
C GLU A 115 -11.62 -26.39 12.79
N ARG A 116 -12.17 -26.25 11.58
CA ARG A 116 -11.96 -25.07 10.73
C ARG A 116 -12.48 -23.79 11.38
N GLN A 117 -13.71 -23.83 11.90
CA GLN A 117 -14.31 -22.68 12.58
C GLN A 117 -13.57 -22.32 13.86
N GLN A 118 -13.13 -23.31 14.62
CA GLN A 118 -12.32 -23.11 15.83
C GLN A 118 -11.00 -22.41 15.50
N LEU A 119 -10.25 -22.90 14.50
CA LEU A 119 -8.98 -22.30 14.09
C LEU A 119 -9.16 -20.88 13.57
N LEU A 120 -10.08 -20.68 12.61
CA LEU A 120 -10.31 -19.37 12.00
C LEU A 120 -10.85 -18.35 13.02
N GLY A 121 -11.76 -18.76 13.90
CA GLY A 121 -12.32 -17.90 14.94
C GLY A 121 -11.27 -17.50 16.00
N TRP A 122 -10.38 -18.43 16.37
CA TRP A 122 -9.26 -18.09 17.25
C TRP A 122 -8.29 -17.11 16.57
N ILE A 123 -7.91 -17.34 15.31
CA ILE A 123 -7.03 -16.40 14.58
C ILE A 123 -7.67 -15.01 14.56
N GLU A 124 -8.95 -14.94 14.17
CA GLU A 124 -9.68 -13.68 14.11
C GLU A 124 -9.72 -12.96 15.46
N THR A 125 -9.99 -13.68 16.55
CA THR A 125 -10.04 -13.09 17.90
C THR A 125 -8.65 -12.68 18.41
N SER A 126 -7.62 -13.46 18.06
CA SER A 126 -6.23 -13.24 18.54
C SER A 126 -5.58 -12.00 17.93
N PHE A 127 -6.00 -11.62 16.72
CA PHE A 127 -5.50 -10.46 16.01
C PHE A 127 -6.46 -9.27 16.03
N ASP A 128 -7.63 -9.42 16.65
CA ASP A 128 -8.56 -8.32 16.85
C ASP A 128 -8.02 -7.33 17.89
N THR A 129 -7.64 -6.14 17.42
CA THR A 129 -7.17 -5.04 18.25
C THR A 129 -8.23 -3.95 18.44
N SER A 130 -9.50 -4.21 18.07
CA SER A 130 -10.57 -3.21 18.12
C SER A 130 -10.79 -2.61 19.52
N ASP A 131 -10.65 -3.41 20.57
CA ASP A 131 -10.81 -2.96 21.97
C ASP A 131 -9.58 -2.19 22.50
N ASN A 132 -8.42 -2.37 21.88
CA ASN A 132 -7.19 -1.67 22.22
C ASN A 132 -6.42 -1.29 20.94
N PRO A 133 -6.87 -0.25 20.22
CA PRO A 133 -6.35 0.08 18.91
C PRO A 133 -4.86 0.42 18.93
N ASP A 134 -4.10 -0.20 18.04
CA ASP A 134 -2.66 -0.03 17.88
C ASP A 134 -2.38 0.58 16.49
N PRO A 135 -1.73 1.77 16.39
CA PRO A 135 -1.45 2.40 15.10
C PRO A 135 -0.25 1.80 14.37
N GLY A 136 0.41 0.79 14.95
CA GLY A 136 1.67 0.23 14.51
C GLY A 136 2.89 1.06 14.92
N PRO A 137 4.10 0.68 14.44
CA PRO A 137 5.34 1.37 14.78
C PRO A 137 5.39 2.78 14.20
N ALA A 138 5.98 3.71 14.94
CA ALA A 138 6.22 5.08 14.49
C ALA A 138 7.54 5.15 13.73
N LEU A 139 7.48 5.09 12.40
CA LEU A 139 8.68 5.06 11.56
C LEU A 139 9.04 6.45 11.04
N THR A 140 10.31 6.82 11.17
CA THR A 140 10.86 8.00 10.49
C THR A 140 10.99 7.69 9.00
N ARG A 141 10.43 8.55 8.14
CA ARG A 141 10.42 8.33 6.69
C ARG A 141 11.29 9.37 5.99
N GLN A 142 12.35 8.93 5.34
CA GLN A 142 13.08 9.76 4.39
C GLN A 142 12.19 10.09 3.18
N LEU A 143 12.43 11.23 2.55
CA LEU A 143 11.86 11.51 1.24
C LEU A 143 12.54 10.63 0.19
N THR A 144 11.74 9.88 -0.56
CA THR A 144 12.20 9.19 -1.78
C THR A 144 12.76 10.19 -2.79
N ARG A 145 13.54 9.73 -3.77
CA ARG A 145 14.10 10.53 -4.87
C ARG A 145 13.01 11.29 -5.61
N SER A 146 11.86 10.65 -5.84
CA SER A 146 10.69 11.32 -6.44
C SER A 146 10.10 12.38 -5.51
N GLU A 147 9.90 12.07 -4.23
CA GLU A 147 9.32 12.98 -3.25
C GLU A 147 10.21 14.21 -3.01
N TYR A 148 11.52 14.02 -2.90
CA TYR A 148 12.51 15.10 -2.79
C TYR A 148 12.47 16.00 -4.03
N GLY A 149 12.55 15.42 -5.23
CA GLY A 149 12.52 16.17 -6.48
C GLY A 149 11.22 16.96 -6.67
N GLN A 150 10.05 16.39 -6.36
CA GLN A 150 8.77 17.11 -6.42
C GLN A 150 8.65 18.18 -5.32
N THR A 151 9.13 17.89 -4.11
CA THR A 151 9.13 18.85 -3.00
C THR A 151 9.97 20.08 -3.36
N ILE A 152 11.16 19.91 -3.93
CA ILE A 152 11.99 21.05 -4.36
C ILE A 152 11.30 21.82 -5.49
N ARG A 153 10.71 21.13 -6.47
CA ARG A 153 9.96 21.77 -7.56
C ARG A 153 8.83 22.65 -7.02
N ASP A 154 8.05 22.15 -6.06
CA ASP A 154 6.95 22.91 -5.46
C ASP A 154 7.43 24.03 -4.52
N LEU A 155 8.48 23.75 -3.74
CA LEU A 155 9.05 24.70 -2.79
C LEU A 155 9.65 25.91 -3.53
N LEU A 156 10.51 25.65 -4.52
CA LEU A 156 11.22 26.67 -5.30
C LEU A 156 10.47 27.15 -6.54
N ARG A 157 9.35 26.50 -6.88
CA ARG A 157 8.52 26.77 -8.08
C ARG A 157 9.33 26.69 -9.38
N ILE A 158 10.14 25.65 -9.49
CA ILE A 158 10.99 25.35 -10.65
C ILE A 158 10.40 24.20 -11.49
N GLY A 159 10.62 24.25 -12.81
CA GLY A 159 10.02 23.32 -13.77
C GLY A 159 10.85 22.09 -14.15
N TYR A 160 11.94 21.78 -13.44
CA TYR A 160 12.85 20.69 -13.76
C TYR A 160 13.19 19.83 -12.54
N ASP A 161 13.77 18.65 -12.76
CA ASP A 161 14.03 17.65 -11.72
C ASP A 161 15.50 17.67 -11.23
N PRO A 162 15.82 18.43 -10.16
CA PRO A 162 17.18 18.52 -9.66
C PRO A 162 17.68 17.20 -9.05
N ALA A 163 16.77 16.33 -8.59
CA ALA A 163 17.14 15.03 -8.02
C ALA A 163 17.72 14.11 -9.10
N GLY A 164 17.08 14.10 -10.27
CA GLY A 164 17.54 13.37 -11.44
C GLY A 164 18.85 13.90 -11.99
N GLU A 165 18.98 15.22 -12.14
CA GLU A 165 20.21 15.85 -12.66
C GLU A 165 21.42 15.63 -11.73
N ALA A 166 21.21 15.62 -10.41
CA ALA A 166 22.26 15.29 -9.45
C ALA A 166 22.66 13.80 -9.47
N GLY A 167 21.83 12.94 -10.09
CA GLY A 167 22.02 11.49 -10.09
C GLY A 167 21.73 10.86 -8.72
N ILE A 168 20.70 11.35 -8.01
CA ILE A 168 20.15 10.64 -6.85
C ILE A 168 19.57 9.31 -7.36
N PRO A 169 20.01 8.15 -6.83
CA PRO A 169 19.51 6.85 -7.26
C PRO A 169 18.03 6.68 -6.87
N GLU A 170 17.30 5.86 -7.62
CA GLU A 170 15.99 5.38 -7.17
C GLU A 170 16.16 4.42 -5.99
N GLU A 171 15.22 4.46 -5.05
CA GLU A 171 15.21 3.57 -3.90
C GLU A 171 15.00 2.11 -4.32
N GLN A 172 15.52 1.18 -3.51
CA GLN A 172 15.13 -0.22 -3.66
C GLN A 172 13.66 -0.39 -3.30
N VAL A 173 12.93 -1.10 -4.17
CA VAL A 173 11.55 -1.48 -3.90
C VAL A 173 11.57 -2.61 -2.87
N VAL A 174 11.09 -2.32 -1.66
CA VAL A 174 10.93 -3.31 -0.58
C VAL A 174 9.45 -3.63 -0.48
N GLU A 175 9.09 -4.92 -0.51
CA GLU A 175 7.71 -5.39 -0.39
C GLU A 175 6.72 -4.58 -1.26
N GLY A 176 7.10 -4.34 -2.52
CA GLY A 176 6.27 -3.69 -3.53
C GLY A 176 6.36 -2.16 -3.64
N PHE A 177 6.93 -1.42 -2.68
CA PHE A 177 6.97 0.05 -2.75
C PHE A 177 8.36 0.66 -2.44
N PRO A 178 8.72 1.81 -3.07
CA PRO A 178 9.97 2.51 -2.78
C PRO A 178 9.91 3.41 -1.53
N ASN A 179 8.71 3.73 -1.03
CA ASN A 179 8.52 4.65 0.11
C ASN A 179 8.47 3.94 1.48
N ARG A 180 8.95 2.69 1.56
CA ARG A 180 8.98 1.90 2.79
C ARG A 180 10.09 2.37 3.71
N ALA A 181 9.77 2.73 4.95
CA ALA A 181 10.76 3.25 5.89
C ALA A 181 11.96 2.30 6.11
N GLY A 182 11.73 0.98 6.14
CA GLY A 182 12.80 -0.01 6.32
C GLY A 182 13.82 -0.08 5.17
N GLY A 183 13.50 0.43 3.98
CA GLY A 183 14.40 0.48 2.83
C GLY A 183 15.10 1.84 2.65
N LEU A 184 14.81 2.83 3.50
CA LEU A 184 15.28 4.20 3.35
C LEU A 184 16.44 4.48 4.30
N VAL A 185 17.66 4.42 3.77
CA VAL A 185 18.89 4.64 4.54
C VAL A 185 19.63 5.88 4.01
N LEU A 186 19.97 6.79 4.93
CA LEU A 186 20.80 7.96 4.63
C LEU A 186 22.29 7.60 4.68
N GLU A 187 22.83 7.16 3.54
CA GLU A 187 24.27 6.95 3.37
C GLU A 187 25.02 8.26 3.08
N ALA A 188 26.31 8.31 3.40
CA ALA A 188 27.14 9.51 3.18
C ALA A 188 27.21 9.92 1.69
N SER A 189 27.31 8.94 0.78
CA SER A 189 27.30 9.15 -0.67
C SER A 189 26.00 9.80 -1.15
N LEU A 190 24.87 9.46 -0.52
CA LEU A 190 23.57 10.04 -0.83
C LEU A 190 23.48 11.50 -0.37
N MET A 191 24.11 11.85 0.76
CA MET A 191 24.17 13.24 1.23
C MET A 191 24.90 14.15 0.25
N GLU A 192 26.02 13.71 -0.35
CA GLU A 192 26.72 14.47 -1.39
C GLU A 192 25.82 14.78 -2.60
N LYS A 193 24.95 13.83 -2.96
CA LYS A 193 23.96 13.99 -4.03
C LYS A 193 22.88 15.00 -3.66
N TYR A 194 22.40 15.01 -2.41
CA TYR A 194 21.48 16.05 -1.93
C TYR A 194 22.10 17.45 -1.95
N PHE A 195 23.37 17.59 -1.57
CA PHE A 195 24.09 18.86 -1.69
C PHE A 195 24.19 19.32 -3.16
N THR A 196 24.52 18.40 -4.06
CA THR A 196 24.58 18.67 -5.50
C THR A 196 23.21 19.11 -6.03
N ALA A 197 22.14 18.40 -5.67
CA ALA A 197 20.79 18.75 -6.09
C ALA A 197 20.34 20.11 -5.54
N ALA A 198 20.65 20.42 -4.28
CA ALA A 198 20.37 21.72 -3.68
C ALA A 198 21.14 22.86 -4.38
N ASP A 199 22.42 22.64 -4.74
CA ASP A 199 23.21 23.61 -5.50
C ASP A 199 22.61 23.85 -6.88
N LEU A 200 22.30 22.80 -7.63
CA LEU A 200 21.67 22.91 -8.95
C LEU A 200 20.33 23.65 -8.87
N ALA A 201 19.49 23.29 -7.91
CA ALA A 201 18.18 23.90 -7.66
C ALA A 201 18.28 25.41 -7.38
N LEU A 202 19.18 25.78 -6.47
CA LEU A 202 19.38 27.17 -6.08
C LEU A 202 20.15 27.97 -7.11
N GLU A 203 21.07 27.38 -7.85
CA GLU A 203 21.74 28.07 -8.96
C GLU A 203 20.73 28.52 -10.00
N LYS A 204 19.91 27.59 -10.48
CA LYS A 204 18.93 27.87 -11.52
C LYS A 204 17.85 28.85 -11.08
N LEU A 205 17.39 28.78 -9.83
CA LEU A 205 16.45 29.76 -9.27
C LEU A 205 16.97 31.21 -9.37
N PHE A 206 18.27 31.41 -9.26
CA PHE A 206 18.89 32.74 -9.26
C PHE A 206 19.41 33.16 -10.63
N THR A 207 19.83 32.22 -11.50
CA THR A 207 20.43 32.52 -12.81
C THR A 207 19.45 32.44 -13.98
N ASP A 208 18.37 31.65 -13.89
CA ASP A 208 17.41 31.48 -14.97
C ASP A 208 16.41 32.66 -15.00
N PRO A 209 16.35 33.43 -16.11
CA PRO A 209 15.34 34.49 -16.27
C PRO A 209 13.90 33.97 -16.14
N GLY A 210 13.63 32.72 -16.54
CA GLY A 210 12.34 32.06 -16.39
C GLY A 210 11.92 31.85 -14.92
N ALA A 211 12.89 31.81 -14.00
CA ALA A 211 12.65 31.65 -12.57
C ALA A 211 12.42 32.99 -11.83
N ALA A 212 12.48 34.15 -12.50
CA ALA A 212 12.34 35.45 -11.85
C ALA A 212 11.00 35.62 -11.10
N ASN A 213 9.90 35.11 -11.64
CA ASN A 213 8.60 35.10 -10.98
C ASN A 213 8.60 34.22 -9.73
N ALA A 214 9.19 33.02 -9.84
CA ALA A 214 9.36 32.10 -8.72
C ALA A 214 10.18 32.76 -7.60
N ARG A 215 11.35 33.33 -7.93
CA ARG A 215 12.22 34.05 -6.98
C ARG A 215 11.47 35.18 -6.29
N ARG A 216 10.80 36.07 -7.03
CA ARG A 216 10.00 37.16 -6.43
C ARG A 216 8.95 36.64 -5.45
N SER A 217 8.30 35.52 -5.75
CA SER A 217 7.29 34.96 -4.86
C SER A 217 7.83 34.30 -3.59
N LEU A 218 9.12 33.96 -3.56
CA LEU A 218 9.80 33.43 -2.37
C LEU A 218 10.32 34.56 -1.47
N PHE A 219 10.62 35.72 -2.05
CA PHE A 219 11.14 36.90 -1.37
C PHE A 219 9.99 37.78 -0.86
N VAL A 220 9.31 37.31 0.20
CA VAL A 220 8.15 37.97 0.79
C VAL A 220 8.46 39.32 1.47
N ALA A 221 9.74 39.61 1.69
CA ALA A 221 10.24 40.89 2.22
C ALA A 221 11.54 41.28 1.49
N ALA A 222 11.81 42.59 1.45
CA ALA A 222 13.03 43.15 0.88
C ALA A 222 13.56 44.28 1.78
N PRO A 223 14.88 44.54 1.79
CA PRO A 223 15.45 45.68 2.49
C PRO A 223 14.85 46.99 1.96
N SER A 224 14.52 47.90 2.86
CA SER A 224 13.96 49.23 2.56
C SER A 224 14.41 50.24 3.60
N GLU A 225 14.00 51.51 3.47
CA GLU A 225 14.32 52.55 4.48
C GLU A 225 13.81 52.19 5.89
N SER A 226 12.71 51.42 5.99
CA SER A 226 12.08 51.04 7.26
C SER A 226 12.33 49.59 7.68
N VAL A 227 12.99 48.78 6.84
CA VAL A 227 13.25 47.35 7.10
C VAL A 227 14.71 47.05 6.77
N THR A 228 15.50 46.70 7.78
CA THR A 228 16.91 46.36 7.59
C THR A 228 17.07 45.04 6.82
N ALA A 229 18.22 44.85 6.17
CA ALA A 229 18.49 43.60 5.45
C ALA A 229 18.41 42.35 6.35
N PRO A 230 18.92 42.33 7.59
CA PRO A 230 18.70 41.22 8.52
C PRO A 230 17.23 40.95 8.84
N GLU A 231 16.41 41.99 9.04
CA GLU A 231 14.97 41.84 9.30
C GLU A 231 14.24 41.25 8.09
N ALA A 232 14.48 41.79 6.90
CA ALA A 232 13.93 41.25 5.66
C ALA A 232 14.36 39.78 5.45
N ALA A 233 15.61 39.44 5.75
CA ALA A 233 16.11 38.07 5.61
C ALA A 233 15.40 37.10 6.56
N ARG A 234 15.12 37.50 7.80
CA ARG A 234 14.37 36.69 8.76
C ARG A 234 12.95 36.42 8.28
N GLU A 235 12.26 37.41 7.73
CA GLU A 235 10.91 37.24 7.19
C GLU A 235 10.88 36.29 5.97
N VAL A 236 11.82 36.45 5.04
CA VAL A 236 11.98 35.55 3.90
C VAL A 236 12.26 34.12 4.36
N LEU A 237 13.21 33.94 5.28
CA LEU A 237 13.57 32.62 5.79
C LEU A 237 12.46 31.99 6.62
N ARG A 238 11.69 32.76 7.39
CA ARG A 238 10.51 32.25 8.11
C ARG A 238 9.49 31.64 7.15
N ALA A 239 9.12 32.38 6.10
CA ALA A 239 8.19 31.89 5.09
C ALA A 239 8.73 30.66 4.36
N PHE A 240 10.03 30.65 4.04
CA PHE A 240 10.69 29.53 3.39
C PHE A 240 10.77 28.28 4.27
N LEU A 241 11.21 28.42 5.53
CA LEU A 241 11.35 27.32 6.49
C LEU A 241 10.01 26.67 6.81
N ARG A 242 8.94 27.46 6.98
CA ARG A 242 7.58 26.94 7.18
C ARG A 242 7.18 25.94 6.09
N ARG A 243 7.43 26.32 4.83
CA ARG A 243 7.14 25.48 3.65
C ARG A 243 8.09 24.29 3.55
N ALA A 244 9.39 24.53 3.76
CA ALA A 244 10.42 23.50 3.66
C ALA A 244 10.29 22.41 4.73
N PHE A 245 9.99 22.79 5.98
CA PHE A 245 9.82 21.85 7.09
C PHE A 245 8.37 21.40 7.27
N ARG A 246 7.44 21.99 6.52
CA ARG A 246 6.02 21.62 6.45
C ARG A 246 5.28 21.73 7.78
N ARG A 247 5.71 22.67 8.63
CA ARG A 247 5.13 22.96 9.94
C ARG A 247 5.41 24.40 10.35
N PRO A 248 4.73 24.92 11.39
CA PRO A 248 5.16 26.13 12.07
C PRO A 248 6.61 26.00 12.56
N VAL A 249 7.38 27.07 12.40
CA VAL A 249 8.80 27.13 12.74
C VAL A 249 9.02 28.04 13.92
N ALA A 250 9.76 27.57 14.91
CA ALA A 250 10.05 28.34 16.10
C ALA A 250 11.02 29.50 15.79
N GLU A 251 10.94 30.58 16.55
CA GLU A 251 11.84 31.74 16.40
C GLU A 251 13.32 31.36 16.41
N GLU A 252 13.70 30.43 17.28
CA GLU A 252 15.09 29.97 17.39
C GLU A 252 15.56 29.21 16.15
N GLU A 253 14.66 28.49 15.47
CA GLU A 253 14.97 27.85 14.19
C GLU A 253 15.18 28.91 13.10
N VAL A 254 14.31 29.91 13.03
CA VAL A 254 14.45 31.02 12.08
C VAL A 254 15.77 31.75 12.30
N LYS A 255 16.11 32.10 13.55
CA LYS A 255 17.38 32.75 13.91
C LYS A 255 18.60 31.95 13.46
N ARG A 256 18.58 30.62 13.64
CA ARG A 256 19.70 29.75 13.26
C ARG A 256 20.02 29.85 11.77
N TYR A 257 19.02 29.77 10.90
CA TYR A 257 19.23 29.88 9.46
C TYR A 257 19.47 31.33 9.02
N ALA A 258 18.81 32.31 9.65
CA ALA A 258 19.03 33.73 9.39
C ALA A 258 20.46 34.18 9.71
N ALA A 259 21.11 33.58 10.71
CA ALA A 259 22.52 33.85 11.03
C ALA A 259 23.46 33.59 9.84
N VAL A 260 23.12 32.64 8.94
CA VAL A 260 23.89 32.38 7.71
C VAL A 260 23.77 33.55 6.74
N ALA A 261 22.56 34.06 6.51
CA ALA A 261 22.34 35.24 5.66
C ALA A 261 22.98 36.50 6.26
N GLU A 262 22.81 36.72 7.57
CA GLU A 262 23.42 37.84 8.28
C GLU A 262 24.96 37.78 8.23
N GLY A 263 25.54 36.58 8.27
CA GLY A 263 26.97 36.36 8.08
C GLY A 263 27.43 36.72 6.66
N ALA A 264 26.68 36.32 5.64
CA ALA A 264 26.96 36.66 4.24
C ALA A 264 26.89 38.18 4.00
N LEU A 265 25.87 38.85 4.52
CA LEU A 265 25.69 40.31 4.40
C LEU A 265 26.85 41.10 5.03
N ARG A 266 27.53 40.57 6.06
CA ARG A 266 28.72 41.21 6.66
C ARG A 266 29.97 41.13 5.78
N HIS A 267 29.97 40.28 4.75
CA HIS A 267 31.07 40.12 3.79
C HIS A 267 30.75 40.78 2.44
N ASP A 268 29.86 41.77 2.44
CA ASP A 268 29.42 42.54 1.26
C ASP A 268 28.78 41.69 0.14
N ASP A 269 28.24 40.51 0.45
CA ASP A 269 27.36 39.80 -0.47
C ASP A 269 26.05 40.59 -0.66
N ASP A 270 25.50 40.60 -1.87
CA ASP A 270 24.16 41.16 -2.09
C ASP A 270 23.07 40.34 -1.37
N PHE A 271 21.92 40.97 -1.16
CA PHE A 271 20.81 40.37 -0.40
C PHE A 271 20.33 39.05 -1.00
N ASP A 272 20.23 38.96 -2.32
CA ASP A 272 19.79 37.75 -3.03
C ASP A 272 20.77 36.59 -2.77
N LEU A 273 22.07 36.86 -2.88
CA LEU A 273 23.13 35.88 -2.61
C LEU A 273 23.17 35.43 -1.14
N ALA A 274 22.96 36.36 -0.20
CA ALA A 274 22.88 36.04 1.23
C ALA A 274 21.72 35.08 1.54
N ILE A 275 20.54 35.31 0.94
CA ILE A 275 19.39 34.41 1.06
C ILE A 275 19.68 33.05 0.41
N ARG A 276 20.27 33.03 -0.79
CA ARG A 276 20.67 31.78 -1.46
C ARG A 276 21.56 30.91 -0.57
N LYS A 277 22.57 31.51 0.07
CA LYS A 277 23.48 30.81 1.01
C LYS A 277 22.76 30.24 2.22
N ALA A 278 21.74 30.95 2.73
CA ALA A 278 20.93 30.49 3.85
C ALA A 278 19.89 29.40 3.48
N MET A 279 19.40 29.37 2.23
CA MET A 279 18.48 28.34 1.76
C MET A 279 19.14 26.96 1.59
N LYS A 280 20.41 26.91 1.16
CA LYS A 280 21.13 25.64 0.93
C LYS A 280 21.11 24.69 2.14
N PRO A 281 21.51 25.08 3.37
CA PRO A 281 21.49 24.19 4.51
C PRO A 281 20.08 23.71 4.90
N VAL A 282 19.02 24.43 4.51
CA VAL A 282 17.64 24.01 4.72
C VAL A 282 17.31 22.79 3.86
N LEU A 283 17.68 22.80 2.58
CA LEU A 283 17.36 21.75 1.59
C LEU A 283 18.08 20.42 1.83
N VAL A 284 19.04 20.38 2.75
CA VAL A 284 19.79 19.19 3.16
C VAL A 284 19.65 18.89 4.66
N SER A 285 18.79 19.64 5.35
CA SER A 285 18.52 19.44 6.77
C SER A 285 17.75 18.15 7.01
N PRO A 286 17.94 17.43 8.14
CA PRO A 286 17.06 16.34 8.54
C PRO A 286 15.57 16.74 8.58
N HIS A 287 15.24 17.98 8.97
CA HIS A 287 13.85 18.47 8.94
C HIS A 287 13.27 18.63 7.53
N PHE A 288 14.14 18.70 6.51
CA PHE A 288 13.74 18.69 5.11
C PHE A 288 13.73 17.29 4.50
N LEU A 289 14.77 16.49 4.78
CA LEU A 289 14.95 15.16 4.20
C LEU A 289 14.08 14.08 4.85
N LEU A 290 13.65 14.29 6.10
CA LEU A 290 12.87 13.34 6.88
C LEU A 290 11.49 13.90 7.20
N ARG A 291 10.48 13.03 7.15
CA ARG A 291 9.14 13.25 7.71
C ARG A 291 9.16 12.72 9.14
N VAL A 292 9.34 13.64 10.08
CA VAL A 292 9.36 13.37 11.51
C VAL A 292 8.09 13.93 12.12
N GLU A 293 7.38 13.10 12.85
CA GLU A 293 6.23 13.48 13.67
C GLU A 293 6.73 13.73 15.10
N SER A 294 6.21 14.75 15.77
CA SER A 294 6.68 15.22 17.07
C SER A 294 5.95 14.50 18.21
N VAL A 295 6.61 14.36 19.37
CA VAL A 295 5.96 13.90 20.61
C VAL A 295 5.37 15.13 21.30
N ALA A 296 4.05 15.15 21.53
CA ALA A 296 3.39 16.23 22.27
C ALA A 296 3.49 16.03 23.79
N SER A 297 3.64 14.79 24.27
CA SER A 297 3.78 14.45 25.69
C SER A 297 4.34 13.03 25.86
N ASP A 298 5.27 12.84 26.80
CA ASP A 298 5.88 11.53 27.16
C ASP A 298 4.94 10.63 27.99
N SER A 299 3.71 11.09 28.29
CA SER A 299 2.77 10.39 29.20
C SER A 299 1.89 9.35 28.53
N GLU A 300 1.67 9.44 27.21
CA GLU A 300 0.76 8.56 26.46
C GLU A 300 1.57 7.56 25.64
N LYS A 301 1.13 6.30 25.53
CA LYS A 301 1.77 5.27 24.67
C LYS A 301 1.39 5.41 23.19
N VAL A 302 0.25 6.04 22.93
CA VAL A 302 -0.30 6.29 21.60
C VAL A 302 -0.89 7.69 21.62
N ALA A 303 -0.58 8.49 20.60
CA ALA A 303 -1.09 9.85 20.46
C ALA A 303 -1.70 10.04 19.07
N ARG A 304 -2.73 10.89 19.00
CA ARG A 304 -3.24 11.40 17.72
C ARG A 304 -2.22 12.37 17.14
N ILE A 305 -1.95 12.28 15.83
CA ILE A 305 -1.07 13.24 15.15
C ILE A 305 -1.75 14.61 15.07
N ASN A 306 -0.95 15.67 15.06
CA ASN A 306 -1.50 17.02 14.90
C ASN A 306 -1.84 17.33 13.44
N ASP A 307 -2.56 18.43 13.20
CA ASP A 307 -3.05 18.77 11.86
C ASP A 307 -1.93 19.05 10.84
N HIS A 308 -0.75 19.54 11.26
CA HIS A 308 0.39 19.69 10.34
C HIS A 308 0.97 18.33 9.93
N GLU A 309 1.06 17.39 10.88
CA GLU A 309 1.48 16.03 10.60
C GLU A 309 0.48 15.31 9.70
N LEU A 310 -0.82 15.50 9.94
CA LEU A 310 -1.88 14.98 9.07
C LEU A 310 -1.80 15.59 7.67
N ALA A 311 -1.57 16.90 7.54
CA ALA A 311 -1.32 17.55 6.25
C ALA A 311 -0.11 16.95 5.50
N VAL A 312 0.98 16.65 6.22
CA VAL A 312 2.15 15.98 5.66
C VAL A 312 1.80 14.55 5.23
N ARG A 313 1.10 13.76 6.06
CA ARG A 313 0.67 12.41 5.67
C ARG A 313 -0.20 12.45 4.40
N LEU A 314 -1.18 13.35 4.33
CA LEU A 314 -2.06 13.55 3.18
C LEU A 314 -1.29 13.94 1.91
N SER A 315 -0.46 14.97 1.99
CA SER A 315 0.25 15.51 0.83
C SER A 315 1.26 14.54 0.24
N TYR A 316 1.98 13.78 1.07
CA TYR A 316 2.91 12.77 0.55
C TYR A 316 2.21 11.49 0.11
N PHE A 317 1.10 11.11 0.74
CA PHE A 317 0.29 9.98 0.27
C PHE A 317 -0.32 10.28 -1.11
N LEU A 318 -0.96 11.44 -1.28
CA LEU A 318 -1.73 11.74 -2.48
C LEU A 318 -0.92 12.43 -3.57
N TRP A 319 0.02 13.30 -3.22
CA TRP A 319 0.73 14.17 -4.16
C TRP A 319 2.26 13.94 -4.22
N GLY A 320 2.81 13.11 -3.31
CA GLY A 320 4.25 12.85 -3.25
C GLY A 320 5.10 14.10 -3.05
N THR A 321 4.57 15.11 -2.36
CA THR A 321 5.21 16.43 -2.19
C THR A 321 4.61 17.17 -0.99
N MET A 322 5.14 18.35 -0.69
CA MET A 322 4.68 19.20 0.40
C MET A 322 3.20 19.66 0.26
N PRO A 323 2.53 20.00 1.38
CA PRO A 323 1.22 20.64 1.37
C PRO A 323 1.19 21.91 0.52
N ASP A 324 0.03 22.21 -0.08
CA ASP A 324 -0.21 23.52 -0.67
C ASP A 324 -0.75 24.51 0.38
N GLU A 325 -0.95 25.77 -0.03
CA GLU A 325 -1.33 26.84 0.91
C GLU A 325 -2.69 26.59 1.57
N GLU A 326 -3.63 26.01 0.83
CA GLU A 326 -4.95 25.66 1.36
C GLU A 326 -4.84 24.58 2.45
N LEU A 327 -4.05 23.53 2.20
CA LEU A 327 -3.84 22.47 3.18
C LEU A 327 -3.03 22.96 4.40
N PHE A 328 -2.05 23.86 4.19
CA PHE A 328 -1.36 24.55 5.29
C PHE A 328 -2.29 25.40 6.14
N SER A 329 -3.19 26.17 5.51
CA SER A 329 -4.15 27.03 6.20
C SER A 329 -5.15 26.20 7.02
N ALA A 330 -5.64 25.10 6.45
CA ALA A 330 -6.49 24.16 7.17
C ALA A 330 -5.78 23.55 8.39
N ALA A 331 -4.47 23.27 8.26
CA ALA A 331 -3.68 22.76 9.37
C ALA A 331 -3.43 23.80 10.47
N ASP A 332 -3.10 25.05 10.11
CA ASP A 332 -2.95 26.16 11.08
C ASP A 332 -4.24 26.39 11.87
N GLY A 333 -5.39 26.26 11.22
CA GLY A 333 -6.71 26.45 11.81
C GLY A 333 -7.21 25.28 12.65
N GLY A 334 -6.46 24.17 12.74
CA GLY A 334 -6.92 22.95 13.42
C GLY A 334 -8.19 22.37 12.78
N GLU A 335 -8.33 22.47 11.46
CA GLU A 335 -9.51 22.01 10.74
C GLU A 335 -9.43 20.54 10.35
N LEU A 336 -8.24 20.02 10.03
CA LEU A 336 -8.04 18.67 9.50
C LEU A 336 -8.38 17.58 10.52
N SER A 337 -8.36 17.88 11.81
CA SER A 337 -8.87 17.00 12.86
C SER A 337 -10.39 16.77 12.79
N ARG A 338 -11.14 17.60 12.05
CA ARG A 338 -12.61 17.50 11.89
C ARG A 338 -12.95 16.64 10.66
N PRO A 339 -13.79 15.60 10.79
CA PRO A 339 -14.06 14.65 9.70
C PRO A 339 -14.52 15.30 8.38
N GLU A 340 -15.41 16.29 8.43
CA GLU A 340 -15.94 16.95 7.22
C GLU A 340 -14.89 17.80 6.49
N ALA A 341 -14.01 18.48 7.24
CA ALA A 341 -12.95 19.29 6.66
C ALA A 341 -11.84 18.41 6.08
N LEU A 342 -11.50 17.31 6.76
CA LEU A 342 -10.59 16.29 6.25
C LEU A 342 -11.09 15.70 4.93
N GLU A 343 -12.36 15.28 4.88
CA GLU A 343 -12.96 14.71 3.68
C GLU A 343 -12.96 15.72 2.51
N ARG A 344 -13.32 16.98 2.77
CA ARG A 344 -13.23 18.05 1.77
C ARG A 344 -11.83 18.18 1.18
N GLN A 345 -10.80 18.20 2.03
CA GLN A 345 -9.41 18.31 1.56
C GLN A 345 -8.99 17.09 0.76
N VAL A 346 -9.31 15.87 1.20
CA VAL A 346 -9.00 14.64 0.45
C VAL A 346 -9.65 14.65 -0.92
N ARG A 347 -10.95 14.98 -1.02
CA ARG A 347 -11.67 15.04 -2.31
C ARG A 347 -11.07 16.07 -3.26
N ARG A 348 -10.75 17.27 -2.75
CA ARG A 348 -10.06 18.32 -3.52
C ARG A 348 -8.71 17.83 -4.04
N MET A 349 -7.92 17.20 -3.17
CA MET A 349 -6.59 16.72 -3.52
C MET A 349 -6.65 15.59 -4.56
N LEU A 350 -7.66 14.73 -4.50
CA LEU A 350 -7.83 13.60 -5.42
C LEU A 350 -8.12 14.00 -6.86
N VAL A 351 -8.74 15.16 -7.10
CA VAL A 351 -9.00 15.67 -8.46
C VAL A 351 -7.93 16.63 -8.97
N HIS A 352 -6.98 17.03 -8.12
CA HIS A 352 -5.88 17.92 -8.48
C HIS A 352 -4.83 17.21 -9.35
N ASP A 353 -4.17 17.93 -10.27
CA ASP A 353 -3.17 17.37 -11.18
C ASP A 353 -2.03 16.64 -10.45
N LYS A 354 -1.60 17.17 -9.31
CA LYS A 354 -0.58 16.53 -8.45
C LYS A 354 -0.93 15.10 -8.04
N ALA A 355 -2.21 14.73 -7.97
CA ALA A 355 -2.60 13.36 -7.65
C ALA A 355 -2.27 12.34 -8.74
N SER A 356 -1.75 12.76 -9.90
CA SER A 356 -1.09 11.85 -10.84
C SER A 356 0.14 11.16 -10.23
N SER A 357 0.70 11.67 -9.13
CA SER A 357 1.73 10.98 -8.37
C SER A 357 1.21 9.71 -7.70
N LEU A 358 -0.06 9.67 -7.26
CA LEU A 358 -0.66 8.46 -6.70
C LEU A 358 -0.68 7.36 -7.77
N THR A 359 -1.01 7.73 -9.01
CA THR A 359 -0.90 6.80 -10.14
C THR A 359 0.55 6.41 -10.40
N SER A 360 1.45 7.39 -10.41
CA SER A 360 2.82 7.19 -10.86
C SER A 360 3.75 6.52 -9.86
N ASN A 361 3.45 6.62 -8.57
CA ASN A 361 4.27 6.13 -7.47
C ASN A 361 3.59 4.98 -6.71
N PHE A 362 2.26 5.01 -6.52
CA PHE A 362 1.55 3.89 -5.90
C PHE A 362 1.11 2.87 -6.95
N LEU A 363 0.16 3.22 -7.82
CA LEU A 363 -0.45 2.25 -8.74
C LEU A 363 0.58 1.62 -9.69
N ALA A 364 1.53 2.39 -10.22
CA ALA A 364 2.57 1.85 -11.08
C ALA A 364 3.46 0.80 -10.37
N HIS A 365 3.77 0.99 -9.08
CA HIS A 365 4.58 0.04 -8.32
C HIS A 365 3.77 -1.17 -7.84
N TRP A 366 2.53 -0.94 -7.37
CA TRP A 366 1.59 -2.03 -7.07
C TRP A 366 1.42 -2.97 -8.26
N LEU A 367 1.23 -2.41 -9.46
CA LEU A 367 1.09 -3.17 -10.71
C LEU A 367 2.42 -3.72 -11.26
N GLN A 368 3.55 -3.43 -10.60
CA GLN A 368 4.90 -3.81 -11.03
C GLN A 368 5.29 -3.29 -12.42
N LEU A 369 4.68 -2.17 -12.85
CA LEU A 369 4.88 -1.55 -14.17
C LEU A 369 6.36 -1.25 -14.52
N PRO A 370 7.26 -0.91 -13.56
CA PRO A 370 8.69 -0.78 -13.86
C PRO A 370 9.33 -2.02 -14.49
N HIS A 371 8.77 -3.22 -14.29
CA HIS A 371 9.26 -4.46 -14.92
C HIS A 371 9.07 -4.45 -16.45
N LEU A 372 8.12 -3.69 -16.99
CA LEU A 372 7.93 -3.55 -18.44
C LEU A 372 9.20 -3.01 -19.13
N ARG A 373 9.92 -2.10 -18.49
CA ARG A 373 11.18 -1.54 -19.04
C ARG A 373 12.31 -2.56 -19.09
N LYS A 374 12.23 -3.62 -18.26
CA LYS A 374 13.18 -4.75 -18.23
C LYS A 374 12.77 -5.88 -19.17
N ALA A 375 11.55 -5.87 -19.71
CA ALA A 375 11.10 -6.86 -20.67
C ALA A 375 11.85 -6.71 -22.01
N LEU A 376 12.42 -7.81 -22.49
CA LEU A 376 13.23 -7.87 -23.71
C LEU A 376 12.68 -8.86 -24.75
N PRO A 377 11.47 -8.66 -25.30
CA PRO A 377 10.98 -9.40 -26.46
C PRO A 377 12.00 -9.43 -27.60
N THR A 378 12.28 -10.61 -28.13
CA THR A 378 13.25 -10.80 -29.21
C THR A 378 12.70 -10.24 -30.52
N GLN A 379 13.54 -9.50 -31.25
CA GLN A 379 13.13 -8.87 -32.51
C GLN A 379 12.80 -9.89 -33.62
N ASN A 380 13.34 -11.11 -33.55
CA ASN A 380 13.01 -12.18 -34.49
C ASN A 380 11.55 -12.64 -34.36
N HIS A 381 11.03 -12.71 -33.14
CA HIS A 381 9.64 -13.13 -32.87
C HIS A 381 8.68 -11.93 -32.84
N PHE A 382 9.15 -10.78 -32.37
CA PHE A 382 8.34 -9.60 -32.08
C PHE A 382 8.93 -8.31 -32.71
N PRO A 383 9.02 -8.22 -34.05
CA PRO A 383 9.65 -7.08 -34.73
C PRO A 383 8.88 -5.75 -34.55
N THR A 384 7.61 -5.82 -34.14
CA THR A 384 6.79 -4.63 -33.86
C THR A 384 6.98 -4.09 -32.44
N TYR A 385 7.72 -4.80 -31.58
CA TYR A 385 8.00 -4.32 -30.23
C TYR A 385 9.11 -3.27 -30.25
N THR A 386 8.71 -2.00 -30.25
CA THR A 386 9.59 -0.84 -30.25
C THR A 386 9.60 -0.15 -28.89
N ARG A 387 10.55 0.78 -28.70
CA ARG A 387 10.50 1.70 -27.55
C ARG A 387 9.20 2.50 -27.53
N GLY A 388 8.74 2.99 -28.70
CA GLY A 388 7.50 3.77 -28.82
C GLY A 388 6.28 2.98 -28.35
N LEU A 389 6.12 1.74 -28.83
CA LEU A 389 5.04 0.87 -28.41
C LEU A 389 5.09 0.58 -26.91
N ARG A 390 6.26 0.27 -26.35
CA ARG A 390 6.41 0.04 -24.91
C ARG A 390 6.02 1.28 -24.09
N ASP A 391 6.45 2.46 -24.52
CA ASP A 391 6.12 3.71 -23.85
C ASP A 391 4.60 3.99 -23.97
N ALA A 392 3.98 3.62 -25.09
CA ALA A 392 2.53 3.71 -25.28
C ALA A 392 1.75 2.74 -24.37
N MET A 393 2.21 1.50 -24.21
CA MET A 393 1.65 0.53 -23.26
C MET A 393 1.73 1.04 -21.81
N GLU A 394 2.88 1.61 -21.40
CA GLU A 394 3.03 2.21 -20.07
C GLU A 394 2.06 3.39 -19.88
N ARG A 395 1.89 4.21 -20.92
CA ARG A 395 1.01 5.38 -20.90
C ARG A 395 -0.47 5.01 -20.83
N GLU A 396 -0.92 3.97 -21.54
CA GLU A 396 -2.29 3.43 -21.42
C GLU A 396 -2.61 3.11 -19.96
N THR A 397 -1.79 2.28 -19.31
CA THR A 397 -2.05 1.86 -17.92
C THR A 397 -2.11 3.06 -16.98
N ARG A 398 -1.22 4.04 -17.14
CA ARG A 398 -1.25 5.27 -16.32
C ARG A 398 -2.52 6.09 -16.58
N LEU A 399 -2.91 6.31 -17.83
CA LEU A 399 -4.13 7.05 -18.17
C LEU A 399 -5.38 6.35 -17.66
N PHE A 400 -5.43 5.03 -17.75
CA PHE A 400 -6.52 4.22 -17.20
C PHE A 400 -6.67 4.45 -15.69
N CYS A 401 -5.56 4.34 -14.95
CA CYS A 401 -5.53 4.57 -13.51
C CYS A 401 -5.89 6.03 -13.14
N ASP A 402 -5.34 7.01 -13.86
CA ASP A 402 -5.63 8.42 -13.64
C ASP A 402 -7.11 8.73 -13.88
N HIS A 403 -7.68 8.21 -14.96
CA HIS A 403 -9.10 8.36 -15.27
C HIS A 403 -9.98 7.73 -14.19
N LEU A 404 -9.65 6.51 -13.75
CA LEU A 404 -10.40 5.83 -12.70
C LEU A 404 -10.45 6.64 -11.40
N ARG A 405 -9.32 7.26 -11.03
CA ARG A 405 -9.24 8.18 -9.88
C ARG A 405 -10.04 9.46 -10.12
N GLN A 406 -9.87 10.11 -11.27
CA GLN A 406 -10.48 11.41 -11.58
C GLN A 406 -12.01 11.35 -11.64
N GLU A 407 -12.55 10.29 -12.24
CA GLU A 407 -14.00 10.08 -12.38
C GLU A 407 -14.62 9.38 -11.16
N ASP A 408 -13.83 9.15 -10.11
CA ASP A 408 -14.25 8.37 -8.94
C ASP A 408 -14.88 7.02 -9.35
N GLY A 409 -14.24 6.31 -10.28
CA GLY A 409 -14.71 5.04 -10.78
C GLY A 409 -14.65 3.92 -9.74
N SER A 410 -15.35 2.82 -10.01
CA SER A 410 -15.27 1.62 -9.18
C SER A 410 -13.90 0.97 -9.36
N VAL A 411 -13.21 0.63 -8.27
CA VAL A 411 -11.94 -0.09 -8.30
C VAL A 411 -12.06 -1.47 -8.97
N LEU A 412 -13.27 -2.02 -9.09
CA LEU A 412 -13.50 -3.28 -9.80
C LEU A 412 -13.22 -3.17 -11.31
N ALA A 413 -13.23 -1.95 -11.87
CA ALA A 413 -12.85 -1.70 -13.26
C ALA A 413 -11.41 -2.18 -13.57
N PHE A 414 -10.53 -2.33 -12.57
CA PHE A 414 -9.23 -2.97 -12.73
C PHE A 414 -9.33 -4.40 -13.30
N LEU A 415 -10.45 -5.10 -13.11
CA LEU A 415 -10.65 -6.48 -13.56
C LEU A 415 -11.29 -6.55 -14.96
N ASP A 416 -12.27 -5.69 -15.25
CA ASP A 416 -13.18 -5.89 -16.38
C ASP A 416 -13.68 -4.60 -17.07
N ALA A 417 -12.98 -3.46 -16.93
CA ALA A 417 -13.42 -2.20 -17.56
C ALA A 417 -13.76 -2.34 -19.05
N ASP A 418 -14.84 -1.70 -19.47
CA ASP A 418 -15.35 -1.66 -20.85
C ASP A 418 -14.74 -0.51 -21.69
N TYR A 419 -13.58 0.01 -21.27
CA TYR A 419 -12.87 1.08 -21.95
C TYR A 419 -11.37 0.94 -21.82
N THR A 420 -10.63 1.59 -22.72
CA THR A 420 -9.19 1.81 -22.55
C THR A 420 -8.75 3.14 -23.18
N PHE A 421 -7.45 3.46 -23.09
CA PHE A 421 -6.81 4.61 -23.69
C PHE A 421 -5.79 4.17 -24.73
N VAL A 422 -5.97 4.59 -25.98
CA VAL A 422 -5.04 4.26 -27.07
C VAL A 422 -4.64 5.50 -27.85
N ASN A 423 -3.39 5.49 -28.32
CA ASN A 423 -2.95 6.33 -29.43
C ASN A 423 -2.93 5.49 -30.73
N ALA A 424 -2.50 6.07 -31.85
CA ALA A 424 -2.53 5.34 -33.13
C ALA A 424 -1.62 4.09 -33.14
N GLU A 425 -0.46 4.13 -32.48
CA GLU A 425 0.45 2.98 -32.40
C GLU A 425 -0.17 1.82 -31.60
N LEU A 426 -0.71 2.11 -30.42
CA LEU A 426 -1.32 1.10 -29.56
C LEU A 426 -2.65 0.58 -30.13
N ALA A 427 -3.45 1.44 -30.78
CA ALA A 427 -4.67 1.02 -31.47
C ALA A 427 -4.37 -0.03 -32.56
N ARG A 428 -3.36 0.20 -33.40
CA ARG A 428 -2.90 -0.79 -34.39
C ARG A 428 -2.42 -2.08 -33.73
N HIS A 429 -1.68 -1.98 -32.63
CA HIS A 429 -1.23 -3.16 -31.86
C HIS A 429 -2.40 -3.97 -31.30
N TYR A 430 -3.50 -3.30 -30.94
CA TYR A 430 -4.71 -3.95 -30.43
C TYR A 430 -5.71 -4.37 -31.51
N GLY A 431 -5.52 -3.97 -32.77
CA GLY A 431 -6.53 -4.18 -33.82
C GLY A 431 -7.74 -3.26 -33.69
N LEU A 432 -7.62 -2.16 -32.95
CA LEU A 432 -8.67 -1.15 -32.79
C LEU A 432 -8.60 -0.11 -33.93
N PRO A 433 -9.72 0.55 -34.26
CA PRO A 433 -9.71 1.72 -35.14
C PRO A 433 -8.77 2.81 -34.61
N GLU A 434 -8.06 3.50 -35.52
CA GLU A 434 -7.23 4.62 -35.11
C GLU A 434 -8.09 5.75 -34.52
N PRO A 435 -7.80 6.20 -33.28
CA PRO A 435 -8.74 7.03 -32.54
C PRO A 435 -8.65 8.52 -32.88
N SER A 436 -7.53 8.96 -33.48
CA SER A 436 -7.25 10.36 -33.81
C SER A 436 -6.32 10.47 -35.02
N MET A 437 -6.43 11.59 -35.73
CA MET A 437 -5.49 11.98 -36.80
C MET A 437 -4.12 12.39 -36.26
N ASN A 438 -4.00 12.71 -34.96
CA ASN A 438 -2.72 12.97 -34.30
C ASN A 438 -2.17 11.66 -33.72
N PRO A 439 -1.09 11.08 -34.30
CA PRO A 439 -0.65 9.72 -33.92
C PRO A 439 -0.21 9.58 -32.45
N GLY A 440 0.22 10.67 -31.82
CA GLY A 440 0.67 10.69 -30.43
C GLY A 440 -0.43 10.96 -29.40
N GLU A 441 -1.62 11.36 -29.84
CA GLU A 441 -2.74 11.67 -28.94
C GLU A 441 -3.37 10.38 -28.41
N PHE A 442 -3.56 10.31 -27.08
CA PHE A 442 -4.31 9.24 -26.44
C PHE A 442 -5.77 9.63 -26.29
N VAL A 443 -6.66 8.72 -26.67
CA VAL A 443 -8.10 8.91 -26.60
C VAL A 443 -8.72 7.76 -25.82
N LYS A 444 -9.70 8.06 -24.96
CA LYS A 444 -10.54 7.05 -24.33
C LYS A 444 -11.45 6.42 -25.38
N VAL A 445 -11.39 5.11 -25.54
CA VAL A 445 -12.25 4.34 -26.44
C VAL A 445 -13.11 3.37 -25.64
N ALA A 446 -14.38 3.24 -26.03
CA ALA A 446 -15.24 2.17 -25.54
C ALA A 446 -14.85 0.85 -26.20
N LEU A 447 -14.94 -0.24 -25.45
CA LEU A 447 -14.57 -1.58 -25.87
C LEU A 447 -15.82 -2.45 -26.01
N ARG A 448 -15.79 -3.32 -27.02
CA ARG A 448 -16.78 -4.37 -27.26
C ARG A 448 -16.17 -5.72 -26.88
N ALA A 449 -17.00 -6.74 -26.74
CA ALA A 449 -16.54 -8.09 -26.39
C ALA A 449 -15.53 -8.64 -27.43
N GLU A 450 -15.72 -8.33 -28.71
CA GLU A 450 -14.87 -8.79 -29.81
C GLU A 450 -13.51 -8.09 -29.86
N ASP A 451 -13.37 -6.97 -29.14
CA ASP A 451 -12.09 -6.26 -29.07
C ASP A 451 -11.10 -7.03 -28.16
N HIS A 452 -11.60 -7.95 -27.32
CA HIS A 452 -10.80 -8.75 -26.38
C HIS A 452 -9.88 -7.89 -25.51
N ARG A 453 -10.37 -6.73 -25.07
CA ARG A 453 -9.66 -5.78 -24.19
C ARG A 453 -10.49 -5.44 -22.96
N GLY A 454 -9.90 -4.65 -22.08
CA GLY A 454 -10.56 -4.12 -20.89
C GLY A 454 -9.96 -4.62 -19.58
N GLY A 455 -9.95 -3.76 -18.56
CA GLY A 455 -9.25 -4.04 -17.31
C GLY A 455 -7.75 -4.30 -17.50
N LEU A 456 -7.06 -4.61 -16.41
CA LEU A 456 -5.60 -4.79 -16.38
C LEU A 456 -5.15 -6.09 -17.08
N LEU A 457 -5.96 -7.14 -17.01
CA LEU A 457 -5.61 -8.48 -17.51
C LEU A 457 -5.32 -8.51 -19.01
N ALA A 458 -5.96 -7.60 -19.76
CA ALA A 458 -5.86 -7.52 -21.21
C ALA A 458 -4.97 -6.37 -21.71
N MET A 459 -4.33 -5.62 -20.81
CA MET A 459 -3.36 -4.58 -21.20
C MET A 459 -2.02 -5.19 -21.60
N ALA A 460 -1.47 -4.73 -22.72
CA ALA A 460 -0.20 -5.26 -23.22
C ALA A 460 0.98 -4.96 -22.29
N SER A 461 0.93 -3.91 -21.47
CA SER A 461 1.95 -3.66 -20.43
C SER A 461 2.10 -4.85 -19.48
N ILE A 462 0.97 -5.34 -18.93
CA ILE A 462 0.90 -6.48 -18.00
C ILE A 462 1.26 -7.78 -18.71
N LEU A 463 0.67 -8.02 -19.89
CA LEU A 463 0.92 -9.23 -20.68
C LEU A 463 2.40 -9.36 -21.09
N THR A 464 3.06 -8.23 -21.40
CA THR A 464 4.47 -8.21 -21.81
C THR A 464 5.40 -8.44 -20.62
N MET A 465 5.22 -7.73 -19.50
CA MET A 465 6.11 -7.87 -18.35
C MET A 465 6.03 -9.27 -17.70
N THR A 466 4.94 -9.98 -17.93
CA THR A 466 4.69 -11.34 -17.42
C THR A 466 4.99 -12.45 -18.43
N SER A 467 5.66 -12.13 -19.55
CA SER A 467 6.04 -13.10 -20.59
C SER A 467 7.55 -13.35 -20.66
N HIS A 468 7.96 -14.37 -21.41
CA HIS A 468 9.36 -14.60 -21.76
C HIS A 468 9.75 -13.77 -23.00
N THR A 469 11.03 -13.77 -23.37
CA THR A 469 11.55 -12.97 -24.49
C THR A 469 11.06 -13.45 -25.86
N ASP A 470 10.68 -14.71 -26.01
CA ASP A 470 10.27 -15.33 -27.28
C ASP A 470 8.87 -15.99 -27.24
N ARG A 471 8.25 -16.07 -26.05
CA ARG A 471 6.96 -16.78 -25.84
C ARG A 471 6.19 -16.28 -24.62
N THR A 472 4.93 -16.69 -24.51
CA THR A 472 4.09 -16.49 -23.32
C THR A 472 4.65 -17.26 -22.11
N LYS A 473 4.24 -16.85 -20.90
CA LYS A 473 4.61 -17.56 -19.66
C LYS A 473 3.39 -17.64 -18.72
N PRO A 474 2.47 -18.61 -18.94
CA PRO A 474 1.29 -18.83 -18.11
C PRO A 474 1.55 -18.78 -16.60
N THR A 475 2.59 -19.48 -16.13
CA THR A 475 2.96 -19.49 -14.71
C THR A 475 3.27 -18.08 -14.17
N ALA A 476 3.94 -17.23 -14.94
CA ALA A 476 4.24 -15.86 -14.52
C ALA A 476 3.01 -14.94 -14.56
N ARG A 477 2.15 -15.10 -15.57
CA ARG A 477 0.84 -14.41 -15.65
C ARG A 477 -0.03 -14.75 -14.44
N GLY A 478 -0.19 -16.04 -14.15
CA GLY A 478 -0.95 -16.51 -13.01
C GLY A 478 -0.37 -16.07 -11.67
N LYS A 479 0.96 -16.13 -11.52
CA LYS A 479 1.67 -15.62 -10.33
C LYS A 479 1.35 -14.13 -10.12
N TRP A 480 1.45 -13.31 -11.16
CA TRP A 480 1.16 -11.88 -11.08
C TRP A 480 -0.28 -11.64 -10.59
N MET A 481 -1.28 -12.38 -11.10
CA MET A 481 -2.67 -12.25 -10.63
C MET A 481 -2.83 -12.61 -9.15
N LEU A 482 -2.24 -13.73 -8.71
CA LEU A 482 -2.31 -14.16 -7.32
C LEU A 482 -1.62 -13.17 -6.37
N GLU A 483 -0.46 -12.64 -6.76
CA GLU A 483 0.36 -11.72 -5.96
C GLU A 483 -0.21 -10.30 -5.95
N VAL A 484 -0.45 -9.73 -7.14
CA VAL A 484 -0.81 -8.32 -7.30
C VAL A 484 -2.30 -8.07 -7.09
N LEU A 485 -3.17 -8.95 -7.59
CA LEU A 485 -4.62 -8.74 -7.48
C LEU A 485 -5.18 -9.37 -6.21
N LEU A 486 -4.86 -10.63 -5.92
CA LEU A 486 -5.53 -11.41 -4.87
C LEU A 486 -4.79 -11.45 -3.53
N GLY A 487 -3.58 -10.89 -3.42
CA GLY A 487 -2.83 -10.85 -2.16
C GLY A 487 -2.41 -12.21 -1.62
N SER A 488 -2.34 -13.22 -2.49
CA SER A 488 -2.01 -14.61 -2.15
C SER A 488 -0.79 -15.10 -2.96
N PRO A 489 0.39 -14.47 -2.80
CA PRO A 489 1.56 -14.85 -3.59
C PRO A 489 1.89 -16.34 -3.40
N PRO A 490 2.24 -17.07 -4.48
CA PRO A 490 2.71 -18.43 -4.34
C PRO A 490 4.05 -18.47 -3.60
N PRO A 491 4.37 -19.59 -2.92
CA PRO A 491 5.68 -19.74 -2.27
C PRO A 491 6.82 -19.65 -3.30
N PRO A 492 8.04 -19.29 -2.87
CA PRO A 492 9.19 -19.30 -3.76
C PRO A 492 9.40 -20.72 -4.33
N PRO A 493 9.79 -20.83 -5.62
CA PRO A 493 10.04 -22.14 -6.22
C PRO A 493 11.21 -22.84 -5.52
N PRO A 494 11.22 -24.18 -5.46
CA PRO A 494 12.38 -24.94 -4.98
C PRO A 494 13.66 -24.58 -5.76
N PRO A 495 14.86 -24.67 -5.14
CA PRO A 495 16.14 -24.30 -5.76
C PRO A 495 16.40 -24.92 -7.14
N ASP A 496 15.89 -26.12 -7.40
CA ASP A 496 16.09 -26.87 -8.65
C ASP A 496 14.94 -26.73 -9.67
N ALA A 497 13.88 -25.97 -9.36
CA ALA A 497 12.68 -25.89 -10.20
C ALA A 497 12.88 -25.09 -11.51
N GLY A 498 14.00 -24.37 -11.64
CA GLY A 498 14.26 -23.45 -12.76
C GLY A 498 14.57 -24.11 -14.10
N ASN A 499 15.00 -25.38 -14.10
CA ASN A 499 15.29 -26.11 -15.33
C ASN A 499 14.14 -27.06 -15.65
N LEU A 500 13.32 -26.71 -16.65
CA LEU A 500 12.51 -27.71 -17.33
C LEU A 500 13.49 -28.75 -17.87
N ALA A 501 13.44 -29.97 -17.32
CA ALA A 501 14.31 -31.03 -17.78
C ALA A 501 14.12 -31.21 -19.29
N PRO A 502 15.20 -31.45 -20.06
CA PRO A 502 15.02 -31.92 -21.43
C PRO A 502 14.11 -33.14 -21.44
N PRO A 503 13.31 -33.35 -22.50
CA PRO A 503 12.40 -34.48 -22.59
C PRO A 503 13.12 -35.77 -22.20
N ASP A 504 12.53 -36.54 -21.29
CA ASP A 504 13.07 -37.84 -20.91
C ASP A 504 13.16 -38.71 -22.17
N LYS A 505 14.28 -39.40 -22.40
CA LYS A 505 14.48 -40.17 -23.64
C LYS A 505 13.47 -41.32 -23.79
N ASP A 506 12.88 -41.73 -22.67
CA ASP A 506 11.87 -42.78 -22.59
C ASP A 506 10.42 -42.26 -22.63
N GLN A 507 10.22 -40.93 -22.71
CA GLN A 507 8.90 -40.29 -22.88
C GLN A 507 8.76 -39.60 -24.24
N PRO A 508 7.55 -39.49 -24.81
CA PRO A 508 7.33 -38.69 -26.00
C PRO A 508 7.77 -37.24 -25.77
N GLU A 509 8.45 -36.64 -26.74
CA GLU A 509 8.69 -35.20 -26.69
C GLU A 509 7.36 -34.46 -26.60
N PRO A 510 7.21 -33.51 -25.66
CA PRO A 510 5.96 -32.79 -25.50
C PRO A 510 5.64 -32.00 -26.77
N ALA A 511 4.42 -32.15 -27.28
CA ALA A 511 3.96 -31.52 -28.50
C ALA A 511 3.74 -30.00 -28.34
N SER A 512 3.65 -29.51 -27.10
CA SER A 512 3.45 -28.10 -26.79
C SER A 512 4.15 -27.69 -25.48
N PHE A 513 4.35 -26.38 -25.29
CA PHE A 513 4.84 -25.87 -24.00
C PHE A 513 3.88 -26.19 -22.86
N ARG A 514 2.56 -26.21 -23.12
CA ARG A 514 1.56 -26.59 -22.13
C ARG A 514 1.75 -28.03 -21.66
N GLU A 515 2.03 -28.94 -22.58
CA GLU A 515 2.32 -30.34 -22.25
C GLU A 515 3.64 -30.47 -21.48
N GLN A 516 4.69 -29.77 -21.91
CA GLN A 516 5.97 -29.72 -21.20
C GLN A 516 5.80 -29.21 -19.76
N LEU A 517 5.03 -28.13 -19.59
CA LEU A 517 4.72 -27.56 -18.27
C LEU A 517 3.86 -28.52 -17.43
N GLY A 518 2.90 -29.21 -18.05
CA GLY A 518 2.08 -30.24 -17.40
C GLY A 518 2.91 -31.41 -16.88
N GLN A 519 3.89 -31.88 -17.67
CA GLN A 519 4.85 -32.89 -17.23
C GLN A 519 5.67 -32.40 -16.04
N HIS A 520 6.18 -31.17 -16.07
CA HIS A 520 6.91 -30.56 -14.94
C HIS A 520 6.03 -30.41 -13.69
N ALA A 521 4.80 -29.94 -13.86
CA ALA A 521 3.83 -29.70 -12.79
C ALA A 521 3.27 -30.99 -12.18
N SER A 522 3.52 -32.15 -12.79
CA SER A 522 3.06 -33.46 -12.29
C SER A 522 3.89 -34.01 -11.12
N ASP A 523 5.07 -33.43 -10.84
CA ASP A 523 5.86 -33.74 -9.63
C ASP A 523 5.02 -33.42 -8.39
N SER A 524 4.97 -34.34 -7.43
CA SER A 524 4.19 -34.20 -6.19
C SER A 524 4.55 -32.95 -5.40
N ARG A 525 5.77 -32.42 -5.56
CA ARG A 525 6.24 -31.19 -4.93
C ARG A 525 5.75 -29.92 -5.64
N CYS A 526 5.42 -30.01 -6.93
CA CYS A 526 5.07 -28.86 -7.78
C CYS A 526 3.54 -28.72 -7.99
N VAL A 527 2.83 -29.85 -7.98
CA VAL A 527 1.43 -29.93 -8.41
C VAL A 527 0.49 -29.00 -7.63
N SER A 528 0.68 -28.89 -6.30
CA SER A 528 -0.20 -28.12 -5.42
C SER A 528 -0.20 -26.61 -5.74
N CYS A 529 0.95 -26.07 -6.14
CA CYS A 529 1.08 -24.67 -6.53
C CYS A 529 0.66 -24.46 -7.98
N HIS A 530 1.14 -25.31 -8.90
CA HIS A 530 0.86 -25.16 -10.33
C HIS A 530 -0.63 -25.29 -10.67
N GLN A 531 -1.39 -26.14 -9.95
CA GLN A 531 -2.85 -26.23 -10.07
C GLN A 531 -3.61 -24.92 -9.77
N ARG A 532 -2.96 -23.95 -9.11
CA ARG A 532 -3.56 -22.63 -8.79
C ARG A 532 -3.01 -21.50 -9.65
N ILE A 533 -1.77 -21.66 -10.11
CA ILE A 533 -1.04 -20.62 -10.83
C ILE A 533 -1.32 -20.73 -12.32
N ASP A 534 -1.00 -21.88 -12.92
CA ASP A 534 -0.98 -22.03 -14.37
C ASP A 534 -2.35 -21.86 -15.03
N PRO A 535 -3.47 -22.39 -14.46
CA PRO A 535 -4.80 -22.20 -15.04
C PRO A 535 -5.20 -20.74 -15.27
N LEU A 536 -4.80 -19.84 -14.37
CA LEU A 536 -5.06 -18.40 -14.52
C LEU A 536 -4.31 -17.83 -15.72
N GLY A 537 -3.05 -18.23 -15.91
CA GLY A 537 -2.25 -17.80 -17.05
C GLY A 537 -2.68 -18.43 -18.37
N PHE A 538 -3.10 -19.70 -18.35
CA PHE A 538 -3.58 -20.40 -19.54
C PHE A 538 -4.80 -19.74 -20.17
N ALA A 539 -5.69 -19.19 -19.35
CA ALA A 539 -6.85 -18.45 -19.84
C ALA A 539 -6.48 -17.19 -20.65
N LEU A 540 -5.23 -16.74 -20.60
CA LEU A 540 -4.72 -15.61 -21.39
C LEU A 540 -3.90 -16.04 -22.62
N GLU A 541 -3.82 -17.31 -22.98
CA GLU A 541 -2.93 -17.76 -24.06
C GLU A 541 -3.32 -17.27 -25.47
N ASN A 542 -4.53 -16.75 -25.65
CA ASN A 542 -4.87 -15.98 -26.86
C ASN A 542 -4.02 -14.70 -27.01
N PHE A 543 -3.47 -14.17 -25.93
CA PHE A 543 -2.53 -13.06 -26.00
C PHE A 543 -1.09 -13.56 -26.16
N ASP A 544 -0.40 -13.10 -27.20
CA ASP A 544 1.03 -13.36 -27.39
C ASP A 544 1.92 -12.68 -26.32
N ALA A 545 3.23 -12.87 -26.41
CA ALA A 545 4.18 -12.34 -25.42
C ALA A 545 4.23 -10.82 -25.35
N ILE A 546 3.72 -10.10 -26.36
CA ILE A 546 3.62 -8.63 -26.36
C ILE A 546 2.17 -8.15 -26.26
N GLY A 547 1.24 -9.05 -25.91
CA GLY A 547 -0.16 -8.76 -25.66
C GLY A 547 -1.03 -8.57 -26.91
N ARG A 548 -0.61 -9.01 -28.10
CA ARG A 548 -1.49 -9.06 -29.28
C ARG A 548 -2.44 -10.24 -29.19
N TRP A 549 -3.67 -10.05 -29.64
CA TRP A 549 -4.62 -11.15 -29.76
C TRP A 549 -4.22 -12.09 -30.91
N ARG A 550 -4.41 -13.39 -30.70
CA ARG A 550 -4.18 -14.45 -31.67
C ARG A 550 -5.32 -15.47 -31.62
N GLU A 551 -5.69 -15.93 -32.80
CA GLU A 551 -6.52 -17.12 -32.97
C GLU A 551 -5.62 -18.33 -33.22
N GLY A 552 -6.03 -19.49 -32.70
CA GLY A 552 -5.35 -20.75 -33.00
C GLY A 552 -5.58 -21.16 -34.45
N SER A 553 -4.67 -21.96 -35.00
CA SER A 553 -4.82 -22.59 -36.31
C SER A 553 -4.92 -24.11 -36.18
N GLU A 554 -5.25 -24.82 -37.26
CA GLU A 554 -5.22 -26.30 -37.24
C GLU A 554 -3.83 -26.87 -36.93
N LEU A 555 -2.77 -26.15 -37.31
CA LEU A 555 -1.37 -26.57 -37.09
C LEU A 555 -0.80 -26.10 -35.75
N ASP A 556 -1.42 -25.09 -35.13
CA ASP A 556 -1.02 -24.51 -33.84
C ASP A 556 -2.28 -24.10 -33.07
N PRO A 557 -3.03 -25.07 -32.52
CA PRO A 557 -4.26 -24.79 -31.77
C PRO A 557 -3.92 -24.13 -30.43
N ILE A 558 -4.67 -23.07 -30.08
CA ILE A 558 -4.54 -22.41 -28.78
C ILE A 558 -5.52 -23.04 -27.80
N ASP A 559 -4.99 -23.66 -26.74
CA ASP A 559 -5.78 -24.09 -25.58
C ASP A 559 -5.73 -23.03 -24.47
N ASN A 560 -6.81 -22.25 -24.40
CA ASN A 560 -7.03 -21.21 -23.39
C ASN A 560 -7.87 -21.70 -22.19
N THR A 561 -7.96 -23.02 -21.98
CA THR A 561 -8.73 -23.61 -20.89
C THR A 561 -7.93 -23.57 -19.60
N GLY A 562 -8.59 -23.16 -18.51
CA GLY A 562 -8.09 -23.25 -17.15
C GLY A 562 -9.06 -24.03 -16.27
N THR A 563 -8.52 -24.78 -15.30
CA THR A 563 -9.33 -25.49 -14.30
C THR A 563 -8.79 -25.17 -12.92
N LEU A 564 -9.61 -24.59 -12.04
CA LEU A 564 -9.22 -24.26 -10.67
C LEU A 564 -10.01 -25.09 -9.64
N PRO A 565 -9.34 -25.59 -8.58
CA PRO A 565 -10.03 -26.24 -7.46
C PRO A 565 -11.12 -25.34 -6.86
N GLY A 566 -12.31 -25.89 -6.65
CA GLY A 566 -13.46 -25.17 -6.06
C GLY A 566 -14.18 -24.21 -7.02
N VAL A 567 -13.65 -23.96 -8.21
CA VAL A 567 -14.26 -23.11 -9.24
C VAL A 567 -14.75 -23.94 -10.43
N GLY A 568 -13.92 -24.89 -10.90
CA GLY A 568 -14.19 -25.69 -12.09
C GLY A 568 -13.43 -25.19 -13.33
N GLU A 569 -13.86 -25.66 -14.50
CA GLU A 569 -13.30 -25.26 -15.80
C GLU A 569 -13.81 -23.88 -16.23
N PHE A 570 -12.91 -23.06 -16.80
CA PHE A 570 -13.21 -21.78 -17.42
C PHE A 570 -12.32 -21.59 -18.65
N ARG A 571 -12.73 -20.70 -19.58
CA ARG A 571 -12.04 -20.50 -20.85
C ARG A 571 -11.85 -19.03 -21.17
N GLY A 572 -10.65 -18.70 -21.65
CA GLY A 572 -10.32 -17.38 -22.16
C GLY A 572 -10.43 -16.25 -21.13
N LEU A 573 -10.32 -15.02 -21.62
CA LEU A 573 -10.38 -13.79 -20.81
C LEU A 573 -11.71 -13.67 -20.05
N GLU A 574 -12.85 -13.94 -20.70
CA GLU A 574 -14.18 -13.81 -20.08
C GLU A 574 -14.38 -14.82 -18.95
N GLY A 575 -13.96 -16.08 -19.15
CA GLY A 575 -13.99 -17.07 -18.09
C GLY A 575 -13.14 -16.65 -16.89
N LEU A 576 -11.92 -16.15 -17.16
CA LEU A 576 -11.02 -15.66 -16.12
C LEU A 576 -11.59 -14.45 -15.35
N ARG A 577 -12.23 -13.50 -16.05
CA ARG A 577 -12.95 -12.38 -15.40
C ARG A 577 -14.06 -12.88 -14.49
N GLY A 578 -14.80 -13.91 -14.91
CA GLY A 578 -15.79 -14.58 -14.06
C GLY A 578 -15.17 -15.17 -12.80
N VAL A 579 -14.00 -15.83 -12.91
CA VAL A 579 -13.25 -16.35 -11.76
C VAL A 579 -12.85 -15.24 -10.79
N LEU A 580 -12.27 -14.15 -11.30
CA LEU A 580 -11.80 -13.04 -10.45
C LEU A 580 -12.96 -12.24 -9.83
N SER A 581 -14.09 -12.11 -10.55
CA SER A 581 -15.32 -11.52 -10.00
C SER A 581 -15.86 -12.35 -8.83
N GLY A 582 -15.76 -13.69 -8.90
CA GLY A 582 -16.05 -14.57 -7.78
C GLY A 582 -15.09 -14.42 -6.59
N LYS A 583 -13.95 -13.72 -6.78
CA LYS A 583 -12.92 -13.41 -5.78
C LYS A 583 -12.84 -11.91 -5.46
N GLN A 584 -13.93 -11.19 -5.70
CA GLN A 584 -14.03 -9.76 -5.42
C GLN A 584 -13.64 -9.39 -3.98
N PRO A 585 -14.04 -10.14 -2.93
CA PRO A 585 -13.61 -9.84 -1.56
C PRO A 585 -12.09 -9.87 -1.40
N GLU A 586 -11.42 -10.90 -1.90
CA GLU A 586 -9.95 -11.03 -1.82
C GLU A 586 -9.24 -9.90 -2.59
N PHE A 587 -9.76 -9.54 -3.77
CA PHE A 587 -9.24 -8.41 -4.54
C PHE A 587 -9.34 -7.09 -3.77
N VAL A 588 -10.53 -6.80 -3.19
CA VAL A 588 -10.78 -5.56 -2.47
C VAL A 588 -9.98 -5.49 -1.16
N GLU A 589 -9.89 -6.61 -0.43
CA GLU A 589 -9.05 -6.73 0.77
C GLU A 589 -7.58 -6.47 0.46
N ASN A 590 -7.05 -7.08 -0.60
CA ASN A 590 -5.65 -6.87 -1.01
C ASN A 590 -5.41 -5.43 -1.48
N LEU A 591 -6.29 -4.85 -2.31
CA LEU A 591 -6.16 -3.46 -2.72
C LEU A 591 -6.19 -2.49 -1.53
N ALA A 592 -7.08 -2.72 -0.56
CA ALA A 592 -7.12 -1.94 0.68
C ALA A 592 -5.81 -2.08 1.47
N ALA A 593 -5.28 -3.30 1.61
CA ALA A 593 -4.02 -3.58 2.27
C ALA A 593 -2.82 -2.88 1.60
N GLN A 594 -2.71 -2.96 0.26
CA GLN A 594 -1.64 -2.30 -0.49
C GLN A 594 -1.73 -0.77 -0.39
N THR A 595 -2.95 -0.22 -0.42
CA THR A 595 -3.16 1.22 -0.30
C THR A 595 -2.81 1.74 1.10
N LEU A 596 -3.27 1.05 2.15
CA LEU A 596 -2.94 1.39 3.54
C LEU A 596 -1.43 1.27 3.78
N SER A 597 -0.83 0.19 3.31
CA SER A 597 0.62 -0.06 3.37
C SER A 597 1.43 1.07 2.74
N TYR A 598 1.06 1.49 1.52
CA TYR A 598 1.71 2.62 0.83
C TYR A 598 1.54 3.95 1.60
N ALA A 599 0.34 4.22 2.12
CA ALA A 599 0.02 5.45 2.84
C ALA A 599 0.84 5.58 4.15
N LEU A 600 1.01 4.46 4.85
CA LEU A 600 1.78 4.37 6.11
C LEU A 600 3.28 4.25 5.86
N GLY A 601 3.71 3.76 4.69
CA GLY A 601 5.12 3.49 4.36
C GLY A 601 5.70 2.31 5.14
N ARG A 602 4.86 1.33 5.50
CA ARG A 602 5.22 0.11 6.23
C ARG A 602 4.23 -1.01 5.91
N ASP A 603 4.59 -2.25 6.20
CA ASP A 603 3.69 -3.38 5.96
C ASP A 603 2.50 -3.32 6.89
N VAL A 604 1.37 -3.82 6.39
CA VAL A 604 0.20 -4.05 7.23
C VAL A 604 0.47 -5.26 8.12
N SER A 605 0.15 -5.14 9.39
CA SER A 605 0.29 -6.22 10.37
C SER A 605 -1.03 -6.47 11.10
N TYR A 606 -1.04 -7.31 12.13
CA TYR A 606 -2.24 -7.69 12.86
C TYR A 606 -3.02 -6.50 13.41
N TYR A 607 -2.32 -5.48 13.89
CA TYR A 607 -2.94 -4.27 14.44
C TYR A 607 -3.66 -3.42 13.37
N ASP A 608 -3.45 -3.66 12.08
CA ASP A 608 -4.15 -2.97 11.00
C ASP A 608 -5.44 -3.69 10.59
N GLU A 609 -5.69 -4.93 11.03
CA GLU A 609 -6.86 -5.72 10.61
C GLU A 609 -8.20 -5.02 10.88
N PRO A 610 -8.46 -4.40 12.05
CA PRO A 610 -9.71 -3.69 12.27
C PRO A 610 -9.92 -2.55 11.26
N SER A 611 -8.84 -1.84 10.90
CA SER A 611 -8.90 -0.78 9.90
C SER A 611 -9.17 -1.33 8.50
N LEU A 612 -8.54 -2.45 8.12
CA LEU A 612 -8.78 -3.11 6.85
C LEU A 612 -10.22 -3.60 6.72
N LYS A 613 -10.78 -4.23 7.77
CA LYS A 613 -12.19 -4.63 7.81
C LYS A 613 -13.14 -3.45 7.63
N ALA A 614 -12.84 -2.31 8.27
CA ALA A 614 -13.64 -1.09 8.12
C ALA A 614 -13.58 -0.53 6.68
N ILE A 615 -12.38 -0.46 6.09
CA ILE A 615 -12.17 0.03 4.72
C ILE A 615 -12.93 -0.84 3.71
N THR A 616 -12.83 -2.17 3.82
CA THR A 616 -13.47 -3.10 2.87
C THR A 616 -14.99 -3.07 2.99
N ALA A 617 -15.53 -3.00 4.21
CA ALA A 617 -16.96 -2.84 4.45
C ALA A 617 -17.49 -1.53 3.86
N ALA A 618 -16.77 -0.41 4.05
CA ALA A 618 -17.14 0.88 3.49
C ALA A 618 -17.09 0.87 1.95
N LEU A 619 -16.10 0.22 1.34
CA LEU A 619 -16.04 0.05 -0.12
C LEU A 619 -17.27 -0.69 -0.64
N GLN A 620 -17.66 -1.79 0.00
CA GLN A 620 -18.85 -2.54 -0.40
C GLN A 620 -20.13 -1.69 -0.30
N GLN A 621 -20.26 -0.87 0.74
CA GLN A 621 -21.43 0.01 0.93
C GLN A 621 -21.47 1.17 -0.07
N ASN A 622 -20.32 1.58 -0.61
CA ASN A 622 -20.20 2.74 -1.48
C ASN A 622 -19.85 2.37 -2.93
N ASN A 623 -20.28 1.20 -3.41
CA ASN A 623 -20.07 0.76 -4.81
C ASN A 623 -18.59 0.75 -5.24
N PHE A 624 -17.68 0.43 -4.31
CA PHE A 624 -16.24 0.25 -4.54
C PHE A 624 -15.54 1.47 -5.14
N ARG A 625 -16.01 2.67 -4.81
CA ARG A 625 -15.48 3.94 -5.36
C ARG A 625 -14.02 4.17 -4.95
N PHE A 626 -13.22 4.67 -5.89
CA PHE A 626 -11.81 5.01 -5.64
C PHE A 626 -11.67 6.02 -4.51
N SER A 627 -12.52 7.06 -4.47
CA SER A 627 -12.49 8.07 -3.41
C SER A 627 -12.81 7.48 -2.03
N THR A 628 -13.70 6.49 -1.95
CA THR A 628 -13.99 5.77 -0.70
C THR A 628 -12.75 5.04 -0.19
N LEU A 629 -12.04 4.30 -1.05
CA LEU A 629 -10.80 3.59 -0.66
C LEU A 629 -9.82 4.56 0.01
N ILE A 630 -9.59 5.71 -0.61
CA ILE A 630 -8.64 6.71 -0.12
C ILE A 630 -9.16 7.39 1.16
N LEU A 631 -10.42 7.77 1.21
CA LEU A 631 -11.02 8.42 2.37
C LEU A 631 -10.97 7.53 3.60
N GLU A 632 -11.26 6.24 3.46
CA GLU A 632 -11.26 5.30 4.58
C GLU A 632 -9.84 4.96 5.05
N VAL A 633 -8.85 4.91 4.14
CA VAL A 633 -7.43 4.85 4.53
C VAL A 633 -7.04 6.07 5.36
N VAL A 634 -7.43 7.27 4.92
CA VAL A 634 -7.11 8.52 5.64
C VAL A 634 -7.84 8.60 7.00
N LYS A 635 -9.09 8.11 7.06
CA LYS A 635 -9.87 8.06 8.30
C LYS A 635 -9.39 6.98 9.27
N SER A 636 -8.64 6.00 8.80
CA SER A 636 -8.18 4.87 9.60
C SER A 636 -7.37 5.29 10.83
N TYR A 637 -7.47 4.48 11.88
CA TYR A 637 -6.75 4.70 13.13
C TYR A 637 -5.21 4.83 12.93
N PRO A 638 -4.51 3.90 12.23
CA PRO A 638 -3.07 4.01 12.02
C PRO A 638 -2.66 5.23 11.18
N PHE A 639 -3.55 5.77 10.35
CA PHE A 639 -3.25 6.99 9.58
C PHE A 639 -3.41 8.28 10.38
N GLN A 640 -4.22 8.29 11.43
CA GLN A 640 -4.43 9.46 12.30
C GLN A 640 -3.70 9.40 13.64
N HIS A 641 -3.11 8.24 13.99
CA HIS A 641 -2.42 8.04 15.25
C HIS A 641 -1.00 7.51 15.03
N ARG A 642 -0.21 7.53 16.11
CA ARG A 642 1.16 7.02 16.16
C ARG A 642 1.44 6.47 17.56
N LYS A 643 2.37 5.52 17.65
CA LYS A 643 3.00 5.20 18.93
C LYS A 643 3.88 6.35 19.39
N VAL A 644 3.96 6.53 20.70
CA VAL A 644 4.94 7.37 21.37
C VAL A 644 5.98 6.43 21.93
N GLU A 645 7.21 6.54 21.43
CA GLU A 645 8.35 5.73 21.88
C GLU A 645 9.16 6.46 22.95
#